data_AF-A0A7V8NPU9-F1
#
_entry.id   AF-A0A7V8NPU9-F1
#
_cell.length_a   1.000
_cell.length_b   1.000
_cell.length_c   1.000
_cell.angle_alpha   90.00
_cell.angle_beta   90.00
_cell.angle_gamma   90.00
#
_symmetry.space_group_name_H-M   'P 1'
#
loop_
_entity.id
_entity.type
_entity.pdbx_description
1 polymer ?
#
loop_
_entity_poly.entity_id
_entity_poly.type
_entity_poly.pdbx_seq_one_letter_code
_entity_poly.pdbx_strand_id
1 'polypeptide(L)'
;MGPYLLGALVGKDTKNPLDAGFHVEHEFLQSAKLDLSGTGQGDGAGGDWADLFSPDFMVHYLVYWTTRPDYETFLQGLPVLGKDGTLARIQVNSPAAGHVFAKTGTFGSEDRLNSKLMLNGKGLVGYVMTKSNKKLAFAAYVNHVTLPPDMEAAQSVAGEALGEIAAAAYDSDLGSSGAASAEESYDLLIRNGHIIDGAGNPWFAGDVAVSGERIAAVGDLREAHGKREIDAQGRIVAPGFIDMLGQSEVALLLDNRSLSKLSQGITTEITGEGGSIAPQNEKTIAPMKPFLDRYKLTIDWTTLDGYFKRLEKQGTPLNIGTYVGSAQVREAVIGDDDRAPTPAELDHMKALVEQAMKDGALGVSSALIYPPNIYAKTDELVALAQVASQYGGIYATHMRSEGASEMPALAEAIRIGQEAHLPVEIFHLKVSGKSRWGSMKNVAAALQNARDSGLDIAADMYPYAAGATALASALPPWVADGGIQKLLGRLKDPAVRVRIKQELSTDHPNWENLFYDCGGGAGVLISSVEKPELKQFEGKTVEDVAKAWKKTPDDTLMDFVLADSAQTGAIYFMASEEDLRTGLSQPWTSIGLDANEMSLDGPTYEAHAHPRTFGSMPRFLGHYIRDGHLMPLEAAIRKITSLPAQREHLEGRGLLKPGYYADITIFDPATIIDHATYVKPDQLSEGIDFTIVNGQLEYDHGKLTGATAGKVLRGRGWRPGPDDARP
;
A
#
# COMPACT_ATOMS: atom_id res chain seq x y z
N MET A 1 1.03 17.01 46.33
CA MET A 1 1.57 17.83 47.45
C MET A 1 2.79 18.67 47.07
N GLY A 2 3.46 18.39 45.95
CA GLY A 2 4.68 19.10 45.52
C GLY A 2 4.47 20.60 45.29
N PRO A 3 3.59 21.01 44.35
CA PRO A 3 3.36 22.44 44.08
C PRO A 3 2.87 23.20 45.30
N TYR A 4 1.97 22.62 46.09
CA TYR A 4 1.49 23.23 47.34
C TYR A 4 2.63 23.60 48.31
N LEU A 5 3.58 22.69 48.53
CA LEU A 5 4.72 22.96 49.40
C LEU A 5 5.68 23.96 48.77
N LEU A 6 5.91 23.88 47.45
CA LEU A 6 6.72 24.85 46.72
C LEU A 6 6.15 26.27 46.82
N GLY A 7 4.85 26.46 46.60
CA GLY A 7 4.25 27.78 46.70
C GLY A 7 4.24 28.32 48.13
N ALA A 8 3.97 27.48 49.13
CA ALA A 8 3.99 27.91 50.53
C ALA A 8 5.40 28.23 51.05
N LEU A 9 6.42 27.45 50.68
CA LEU A 9 7.78 27.54 51.24
C LEU A 9 8.72 28.38 50.38
N VAL A 10 8.67 28.21 49.06
CA VAL A 10 9.56 28.88 48.09
C VAL A 10 8.88 30.12 47.52
N GLY A 11 7.63 29.98 47.05
CA GLY A 11 6.81 31.09 46.58
C GLY A 11 6.36 32.04 47.70
N LYS A 12 6.43 31.59 48.96
CA LYS A 12 5.98 32.30 50.18
C LYS A 12 4.54 32.79 50.13
N ASP A 13 3.68 32.14 49.34
CA ASP A 13 2.25 32.44 49.26
C ASP A 13 1.47 31.34 49.99
N THR A 14 1.01 31.65 51.20
CA THR A 14 0.17 30.75 51.99
C THR A 14 -1.33 30.93 51.73
N LYS A 15 -1.72 31.92 50.91
CA LYS A 15 -3.12 32.16 50.53
C LYS A 15 -3.49 31.40 49.27
N ASN A 16 -2.61 31.39 48.26
CA ASN A 16 -2.77 30.63 47.01
C ASN A 16 -1.54 29.73 46.73
N PRO A 17 -1.20 28.80 47.65
CA PRO A 17 0.03 28.02 47.57
C PRO A 17 0.12 27.09 46.36
N LEU A 18 -1.00 26.70 45.76
CA LEU A 18 -0.99 25.82 44.57
C LEU A 18 -0.53 26.58 43.33
N ASP A 19 -1.18 27.69 42.99
CA ASP A 19 -0.85 28.51 41.83
C ASP A 19 0.58 29.06 41.92
N ALA A 20 0.96 29.54 43.11
CA ALA A 20 2.32 29.98 43.38
C ALA A 20 3.35 28.85 43.20
N GLY A 21 2.98 27.62 43.55
CA GLY A 21 3.79 26.43 43.33
C GLY A 21 4.02 26.13 41.86
N PHE A 22 2.96 26.11 41.07
CA PHE A 22 3.04 25.88 39.63
C PHE A 22 3.83 26.99 38.91
N HIS A 23 3.73 28.24 39.38
CA HIS A 23 4.54 29.32 38.85
C HIS A 23 6.04 29.06 39.07
N VAL A 24 6.42 28.63 40.28
CA VAL A 24 7.81 28.26 40.60
C VAL A 24 8.29 27.08 39.75
N GLU A 25 7.45 26.05 39.53
CA GLU A 25 7.78 24.91 38.66
C GLU A 25 7.97 25.36 37.21
N HIS A 26 7.09 26.22 36.70
CA HIS A 26 7.16 26.75 35.35
C HIS A 26 8.44 27.58 35.14
N GLU A 27 8.76 28.51 36.05
CA GLU A 27 10.01 29.28 36.00
C GLU A 27 11.25 28.37 36.02
N PHE A 28 11.23 27.32 36.85
CA PHE A 28 12.31 26.34 36.89
C PHE A 28 12.49 25.63 35.54
N LEU A 29 11.41 25.10 34.95
CA LEU A 29 11.48 24.39 33.68
C LEU A 29 11.87 25.32 32.51
N GLN A 30 11.40 26.58 32.52
CA GLN A 30 11.83 27.60 31.57
C GLN A 30 13.32 27.93 31.71
N SER A 31 13.81 28.07 32.96
CA SER A 31 15.23 28.34 33.22
C SER A 31 16.13 27.18 32.75
N ALA A 32 15.60 25.96 32.76
CA ALA A 32 16.24 24.76 32.22
C ALA A 32 16.19 24.67 30.68
N LYS A 33 15.52 25.63 30.01
CA LYS A 33 15.32 25.69 28.55
C LYS A 33 14.63 24.45 27.97
N LEU A 34 13.70 23.88 28.72
CA LEU A 34 12.89 22.75 28.25
C LEU A 34 11.71 23.25 27.40
N ASP A 35 11.32 22.50 26.36
CA ASP A 35 10.13 22.79 25.56
C ASP A 35 8.86 22.45 26.36
N LEU A 36 8.13 23.48 26.76
CA LEU A 36 6.95 23.31 27.60
C LEU A 36 5.69 22.87 26.84
N SER A 37 5.73 22.79 25.51
CA SER A 37 4.58 22.29 24.72
C SER A 37 4.31 20.80 24.93
N GLY A 38 5.33 20.05 25.36
CA GLY A 38 5.26 18.62 25.64
C GLY A 38 4.88 18.25 27.07
N THR A 39 4.39 19.20 27.89
CA THR A 39 4.07 18.99 29.31
C THR A 39 2.75 19.66 29.72
N GLY A 40 2.03 19.01 30.64
CA GLY A 40 0.86 19.50 31.32
C GLY A 40 0.80 18.89 32.73
N GLN A 41 0.35 19.67 33.70
CA GLN A 41 0.17 19.20 35.08
C GLN A 41 -1.07 19.90 35.66
N GLY A 42 -1.99 19.13 36.24
CA GLY A 42 -3.27 19.62 36.75
C GLY A 42 -3.21 19.99 38.22
N ASP A 43 -3.03 19.00 39.09
CA ASP A 43 -3.17 19.15 40.54
C ASP A 43 -1.87 18.91 41.33
N GLY A 44 -0.81 18.44 40.65
CA GLY A 44 0.47 18.12 41.25
C GLY A 44 0.45 16.90 42.19
N ALA A 45 -0.52 16.01 42.02
CA ALA A 45 -0.62 14.74 42.70
C ALA A 45 -0.25 13.55 41.80
N GLY A 46 -0.24 13.71 40.46
CA GLY A 46 0.26 12.71 39.52
C GLY A 46 -0.77 11.65 39.13
N GLY A 47 -1.98 12.08 38.80
CA GLY A 47 -3.11 11.24 38.43
C GLY A 47 -4.33 12.03 37.92
N ASP A 48 -4.14 13.31 37.60
CA ASP A 48 -5.14 14.12 36.91
C ASP A 48 -5.05 13.87 35.39
N TRP A 49 -6.17 14.03 34.68
CA TRP A 49 -6.19 13.88 33.21
C TRP A 49 -5.34 14.93 32.50
N ALA A 50 -5.02 16.04 33.18
CA ALA A 50 -4.12 17.08 32.69
C ALA A 50 -2.63 16.80 32.97
N ASP A 51 -2.28 15.73 33.70
CA ASP A 51 -0.89 15.33 33.98
C ASP A 51 -0.28 14.58 32.80
N LEU A 52 0.04 15.31 31.72
CA LEU A 52 0.46 14.77 30.43
C LEU A 52 1.90 15.18 30.12
N PHE A 53 2.79 14.20 29.99
CA PHE A 53 4.19 14.43 29.61
C PHE A 53 4.53 13.61 28.39
N SER A 54 5.06 14.27 27.36
CA SER A 54 5.58 13.59 26.18
C SER A 54 6.90 12.85 26.49
N PRO A 55 7.19 11.74 25.79
CA PRO A 55 8.49 11.09 25.89
C PRO A 55 9.67 12.03 25.65
N ASP A 56 9.55 12.89 24.64
CA ASP A 56 10.58 13.86 24.27
C ASP A 56 10.90 14.84 25.40
N PHE A 57 9.87 15.47 25.99
CA PHE A 57 10.04 16.35 27.14
C PHE A 57 10.76 15.64 28.28
N MET A 58 10.35 14.41 28.61
CA MET A 58 10.94 13.67 29.72
C MET A 58 12.39 13.28 29.48
N VAL A 59 12.75 12.90 28.25
CA VAL A 59 14.14 12.61 27.90
C VAL A 59 15.00 13.87 28.07
N HIS A 60 14.56 15.01 27.55
CA HIS A 60 15.27 16.29 27.72
C HIS A 60 15.35 16.73 29.18
N TYR A 61 14.30 16.52 29.96
CA TYR A 61 14.28 16.77 31.40
C TYR A 61 15.31 15.92 32.15
N LEU A 62 15.41 14.62 31.83
CA LEU A 62 16.42 13.73 32.40
C LEU A 62 17.85 14.12 31.96
N VAL A 63 18.04 14.49 30.69
CA VAL A 63 19.34 14.98 30.21
C VAL A 63 19.73 16.25 30.96
N TYR A 64 18.81 17.19 31.17
CA TYR A 64 19.05 18.37 32.00
C TYR A 64 19.45 17.99 33.43
N TRP A 65 18.82 16.98 34.04
CA TRP A 65 19.18 16.49 35.37
C TRP A 65 20.65 16.06 35.47
N THR A 66 21.25 15.52 34.40
CA THR A 66 22.67 15.14 34.42
C THR A 66 23.63 16.32 34.58
N THR A 67 23.17 17.55 34.35
CA THR A 67 23.94 18.78 34.53
C THR A 67 23.88 19.32 35.95
N ARG A 68 23.03 18.74 36.81
CA ARG A 68 22.74 19.22 38.15
C ARG A 68 23.77 18.71 39.16
N PRO A 69 24.20 19.53 40.14
CA PRO A 69 25.15 19.10 41.18
C PRO A 69 24.68 17.90 42.01
N ASP A 70 23.37 17.72 42.12
CA ASP A 70 22.67 16.68 42.88
C ASP A 70 22.26 15.46 42.04
N TYR A 71 22.73 15.38 40.79
CA TYR A 71 22.41 14.30 39.87
C TYR A 71 22.67 12.89 40.43
N GLU A 72 23.83 12.66 41.06
CA GLU A 72 24.17 11.33 41.59
C GLU A 72 23.20 10.90 42.70
N THR A 73 22.72 11.85 43.51
CA THR A 73 21.68 11.59 44.51
C THR A 73 20.33 11.30 43.86
N PHE A 74 19.97 12.05 42.82
CA PHE A 74 18.76 11.80 42.03
C PHE A 74 18.77 10.40 41.41
N LEU A 75 19.87 10.02 40.75
CA LEU A 75 20.04 8.72 40.11
C LEU A 75 19.94 7.57 41.12
N GLN A 76 20.60 7.67 42.27
CA GLN A 76 20.54 6.67 43.34
C GLN A 76 19.17 6.55 43.99
N GLY A 77 18.33 7.59 43.90
CA GLY A 77 16.95 7.57 44.39
C GLY A 77 15.97 6.85 43.46
N LEU A 78 16.37 6.52 42.22
CA LEU A 78 15.48 5.83 41.27
C LEU A 78 15.45 4.32 41.55
N PRO A 79 14.26 3.69 41.48
CA PRO A 79 14.15 2.24 41.54
C PRO A 79 14.99 1.55 40.46
N VAL A 80 15.54 0.40 40.81
CA VAL A 80 16.38 -0.40 39.93
C VAL A 80 15.65 -1.65 39.45
N LEU A 81 15.61 -1.84 38.12
CA LEU A 81 14.94 -2.96 37.48
C LEU A 81 15.40 -4.31 38.03
N GLY A 82 14.45 -5.16 38.41
CA GLY A 82 14.70 -6.48 38.97
C GLY A 82 15.35 -6.47 40.37
N LYS A 83 15.48 -5.31 41.03
CA LYS A 83 16.14 -5.20 42.34
C LYS A 83 15.25 -4.58 43.42
N ASP A 84 14.64 -3.44 43.16
CA ASP A 84 13.91 -2.72 44.22
C ASP A 84 12.73 -1.86 43.73
N GLY A 85 12.04 -1.24 44.69
CA GLY A 85 10.90 -0.36 44.46
C GLY A 85 9.79 -1.02 43.63
N THR A 86 9.19 -0.23 42.75
CA THR A 86 8.12 -0.70 41.85
C THR A 86 8.61 -1.64 40.75
N LEU A 87 9.92 -1.83 40.61
CA LEU A 87 10.53 -2.65 39.56
C LEU A 87 11.15 -3.95 40.07
N ALA A 88 11.09 -4.23 41.37
CA ALA A 88 11.73 -5.38 42.00
C ALA A 88 11.30 -6.73 41.41
N ARG A 89 10.07 -6.82 40.89
CA ARG A 89 9.47 -8.04 40.33
C ARG A 89 9.36 -8.04 38.80
N ILE A 90 9.91 -7.03 38.12
CA ILE A 90 9.78 -6.86 36.66
C ILE A 90 11.07 -7.28 35.97
N GLN A 91 10.99 -8.13 34.94
CA GLN A 91 12.15 -8.58 34.13
C GLN A 91 13.34 -9.07 34.98
N VAL A 92 13.09 -9.76 36.09
CA VAL A 92 14.14 -10.14 37.07
C VAL A 92 15.26 -11.01 36.49
N ASN A 93 14.97 -11.77 35.43
CA ASN A 93 15.94 -12.64 34.75
C ASN A 93 16.56 -11.99 33.50
N SER A 94 16.20 -10.75 33.19
CA SER A 94 16.74 -10.04 32.03
C SER A 94 18.20 -9.64 32.26
N PRO A 95 19.07 -9.68 31.24
CA PRO A 95 20.41 -9.11 31.31
C PRO A 95 20.45 -7.63 31.71
N ALA A 96 19.34 -6.90 31.54
CA ALA A 96 19.21 -5.49 31.93
C ALA A 96 18.85 -5.30 33.43
N ALA A 97 18.50 -6.37 34.15
CA ALA A 97 18.21 -6.30 35.57
C ALA A 97 19.44 -5.77 36.34
N GLY A 98 19.23 -4.75 37.16
CA GLY A 98 20.31 -4.05 37.84
C GLY A 98 21.00 -2.93 37.06
N HIS A 99 20.62 -2.70 35.79
CA HIS A 99 21.23 -1.71 34.89
C HIS A 99 20.27 -0.61 34.42
N VAL A 100 18.98 -0.72 34.78
CA VAL A 100 17.94 0.26 34.47
C VAL A 100 17.49 0.93 35.77
N PHE A 101 17.60 2.26 35.83
CA PHE A 101 17.29 3.12 36.97
C PHE A 101 16.11 4.00 36.57
N ALA A 102 14.90 3.62 36.92
CA ALA A 102 13.70 4.25 36.38
C ALA A 102 12.54 4.30 37.37
N LYS A 103 11.73 5.35 37.23
CA LYS A 103 10.49 5.52 37.97
C LYS A 103 9.30 5.10 37.10
N THR A 104 8.30 4.52 37.76
CA THR A 104 7.04 4.16 37.11
C THR A 104 5.92 5.11 37.48
N GLY A 105 5.04 5.36 36.52
CA GLY A 105 3.72 6.00 36.70
C GLY A 105 2.63 5.04 36.24
N THR A 106 1.47 5.05 36.92
CA THR A 106 0.30 4.23 36.54
C THR A 106 -0.96 5.04 36.75
N PHE A 107 -1.75 5.19 35.70
CA PHE A 107 -3.07 5.79 35.72
C PHE A 107 -4.06 4.87 35.00
N GLY A 108 -5.16 4.56 35.65
CA GLY A 108 -6.16 3.64 35.12
C GLY A 108 -7.56 3.96 35.61
N SER A 109 -8.54 3.59 34.80
CA SER A 109 -9.96 3.79 35.05
C SER A 109 -10.72 2.48 34.93
N GLU A 110 -11.77 2.34 35.71
CA GLU A 110 -12.63 1.16 35.68
C GLU A 110 -13.57 1.25 34.47
N ASP A 111 -13.48 0.29 33.55
CA ASP A 111 -14.49 0.09 32.51
C ASP A 111 -15.61 -0.79 33.08
N ARG A 112 -16.59 -0.12 33.69
CA ARG A 112 -17.75 -0.77 34.29
C ARG A 112 -18.66 -1.45 33.27
N LEU A 113 -18.66 -1.00 32.01
CA LEU A 113 -19.50 -1.59 30.97
C LEU A 113 -19.00 -3.00 30.63
N ASN A 114 -17.68 -3.14 30.49
CA ASN A 114 -17.07 -4.41 30.08
C ASN A 114 -16.47 -5.20 31.26
N SER A 115 -16.58 -4.69 32.49
CA SER A 115 -15.95 -5.26 33.69
C SER A 115 -14.43 -5.45 33.52
N LYS A 116 -13.78 -4.43 32.93
CA LYS A 116 -12.34 -4.42 32.64
C LYS A 116 -11.67 -3.21 33.29
N LEU A 117 -10.35 -3.22 33.30
CA LEU A 117 -9.54 -2.04 33.63
C LEU A 117 -9.06 -1.39 32.34
N MET A 118 -9.30 -0.10 32.17
CA MET A 118 -8.65 0.70 31.13
C MET A 118 -7.39 1.31 31.74
N LEU A 119 -6.22 0.86 31.28
CA LEU A 119 -4.95 1.51 31.60
C LEU A 119 -4.83 2.77 30.75
N ASN A 120 -5.17 3.91 31.32
CA ASN A 120 -5.12 5.20 30.63
C ASN A 120 -3.67 5.65 30.38
N GLY A 121 -2.74 5.31 31.28
CA GLY A 121 -1.32 5.54 31.07
C GLY A 121 -0.43 4.74 32.00
N LYS A 122 0.66 4.21 31.46
CA LYS A 122 1.74 3.57 32.22
C LYS A 122 3.07 4.07 31.69
N GLY A 123 3.81 4.76 32.54
CA GLY A 123 5.15 5.26 32.22
C GLY A 123 6.26 4.42 32.85
N LEU A 124 7.37 4.29 32.13
CA LEU A 124 8.68 3.89 32.64
C LEU A 124 9.71 4.90 32.12
N VAL A 125 10.27 5.69 33.04
CA VAL A 125 11.10 6.85 32.69
C VAL A 125 12.34 6.88 33.58
N GLY A 126 13.52 7.01 32.97
CA GLY A 126 14.78 7.04 33.72
C GLY A 126 16.01 6.82 32.85
N TYR A 127 17.01 6.15 33.41
CA TYR A 127 18.29 5.89 32.76
C TYR A 127 18.54 4.40 32.57
N VAL A 128 19.22 4.04 31.49
CA VAL A 128 19.81 2.71 31.31
C VAL A 128 21.31 2.81 31.11
N MET A 129 22.05 1.92 31.76
CA MET A 129 23.47 1.70 31.52
C MET A 129 23.62 0.51 30.56
N THR A 130 23.93 0.77 29.29
CA THR A 130 24.02 -0.27 28.25
C THR A 130 25.16 -1.26 28.50
N LYS A 131 25.16 -2.39 27.78
CA LYS A 131 26.29 -3.35 27.78
C LYS A 131 27.65 -2.71 27.44
N SER A 132 27.64 -1.69 26.59
CA SER A 132 28.83 -0.92 26.19
C SER A 132 29.19 0.20 27.17
N ASN A 133 28.58 0.21 28.36
CA ASN A 133 28.77 1.19 29.43
C ASN A 133 28.39 2.63 29.03
N LYS A 134 27.51 2.78 28.02
CA LYS A 134 26.90 4.07 27.68
C LYS A 134 25.68 4.29 28.56
N LYS A 135 25.45 5.55 28.93
CA LYS A 135 24.28 5.96 29.70
C LYS A 135 23.26 6.59 28.76
N LEU A 136 22.03 6.09 28.77
CA LEU A 136 20.92 6.64 28.00
C LEU A 136 19.82 7.11 28.92
N ALA A 137 19.25 8.27 28.64
CA ALA A 137 17.95 8.66 29.17
C ALA A 137 16.86 8.07 28.27
N PHE A 138 15.79 7.54 28.85
CA PHE A 138 14.67 7.00 28.10
C PHE A 138 13.35 7.32 28.81
N ALA A 139 12.28 7.40 28.02
CA ALA A 139 10.93 7.52 28.48
C ALA A 139 10.02 6.67 27.59
N ALA A 140 9.31 5.72 28.18
CA ALA A 140 8.39 4.83 27.48
C ALA A 140 7.02 4.87 28.14
N TYR A 141 5.97 4.92 27.32
CA TYR A 141 4.59 5.04 27.77
C TYR A 141 3.70 4.04 27.05
N VAL A 142 2.77 3.44 27.79
CA VAL A 142 1.69 2.60 27.28
C VAL A 142 0.37 3.24 27.68
N ASN A 143 -0.43 3.65 26.70
CA ASN A 143 -1.68 4.39 26.92
C ASN A 143 -2.86 3.64 26.31
N HIS A 144 -4.03 3.81 26.92
CA HIS A 144 -5.32 3.28 26.45
C HIS A 144 -5.36 1.77 26.17
N VAL A 145 -4.76 0.98 27.07
CA VAL A 145 -4.77 -0.48 26.96
C VAL A 145 -5.85 -1.07 27.85
N THR A 146 -6.70 -1.91 27.27
CA THR A 146 -7.75 -2.62 28.01
C THR A 146 -7.19 -3.91 28.62
N LEU A 147 -7.37 -4.09 29.92
CA LEU A 147 -6.81 -5.19 30.71
C LEU A 147 -7.90 -5.89 31.55
N PRO A 148 -7.67 -7.13 32.01
CA PRO A 148 -8.50 -7.74 33.06
C PRO A 148 -8.62 -6.80 34.28
N PRO A 149 -9.67 -6.90 35.10
CA PRO A 149 -9.97 -5.95 36.18
C PRO A 149 -8.98 -5.96 37.36
N ASP A 150 -7.88 -6.71 37.26
CA ASP A 150 -6.86 -6.84 38.29
C ASP A 150 -5.71 -5.83 38.07
N MET A 151 -5.61 -4.86 38.98
CA MET A 151 -4.56 -3.83 38.97
C MET A 151 -3.14 -4.41 39.16
N GLU A 152 -2.99 -5.54 39.86
CA GLU A 152 -1.67 -6.18 40.01
C GLU A 152 -1.26 -6.87 38.69
N ALA A 153 -2.21 -7.51 38.00
CA ALA A 153 -2.00 -8.03 36.66
C ALA A 153 -1.65 -6.92 35.65
N ALA A 154 -2.30 -5.74 35.76
CA ALA A 154 -2.01 -4.60 34.90
C ALA A 154 -0.60 -4.03 35.12
N GLN A 155 -0.15 -3.96 36.37
CA GLN A 155 1.22 -3.59 36.70
C GLN A 155 2.23 -4.61 36.17
N SER A 156 1.90 -5.90 36.21
CA SER A 156 2.75 -6.98 35.71
C SER A 156 2.85 -6.94 34.18
N VAL A 157 1.74 -7.00 33.44
CA VAL A 157 1.76 -7.07 31.96
C VAL A 157 2.39 -5.82 31.34
N ALA A 158 1.94 -4.62 31.74
CA ALA A 158 2.51 -3.39 31.21
C ALA A 158 3.92 -3.13 31.75
N GLY A 159 4.22 -3.57 32.98
CA GLY A 159 5.56 -3.50 33.55
C GLY A 159 6.55 -4.38 32.82
N GLU A 160 6.18 -5.63 32.50
CA GLU A 160 7.00 -6.57 31.72
C GLU A 160 7.25 -6.03 30.31
N ALA A 161 6.21 -5.55 29.62
CA ALA A 161 6.38 -4.97 28.27
C ALA A 161 7.31 -3.73 28.28
N LEU A 162 7.14 -2.82 29.24
CA LEU A 162 8.05 -1.68 29.40
C LEU A 162 9.45 -2.12 29.81
N GLY A 163 9.57 -3.18 30.60
CA GLY A 163 10.83 -3.80 30.97
C GLY A 163 11.54 -4.44 29.77
N GLU A 164 10.82 -5.06 28.85
CA GLU A 164 11.35 -5.59 27.59
C GLU A 164 11.89 -4.47 26.70
N ILE A 165 11.17 -3.35 26.61
CA ILE A 165 11.66 -2.15 25.90
C ILE A 165 12.96 -1.64 26.54
N ALA A 166 13.03 -1.59 27.88
CA ALA A 166 14.25 -1.20 28.58
C ALA A 166 15.38 -2.23 28.38
N ALA A 167 15.07 -3.52 28.27
CA ALA A 167 16.03 -4.57 27.97
C ALA A 167 16.58 -4.46 26.54
N ALA A 168 15.72 -4.15 25.57
CA ALA A 168 16.14 -3.84 24.20
C ALA A 168 17.04 -2.60 24.16
N ALA A 169 16.76 -1.57 24.96
CA ALA A 169 17.63 -0.40 25.09
C ALA A 169 18.98 -0.74 25.73
N TYR A 170 19.02 -1.66 26.71
CA TYR A 170 20.27 -2.16 27.29
C TYR A 170 21.15 -2.90 26.26
N ASP A 171 20.50 -3.69 25.41
CA ASP A 171 21.13 -4.46 24.33
C ASP A 171 21.49 -3.62 23.10
N SER A 172 21.08 -2.35 23.06
CA SER A 172 21.40 -1.46 21.94
C SER A 172 22.93 -1.28 21.81
N ASP A 173 23.49 -1.78 20.72
CA ASP A 173 24.88 -1.53 20.36
C ASP A 173 25.02 -0.13 19.75
N LEU A 174 24.99 0.87 20.62
CA LEU A 174 25.32 2.24 20.25
C LEU A 174 26.83 2.42 19.98
N GLY A 175 27.63 1.35 20.06
CA GLY A 175 29.04 1.31 19.68
C GLY A 175 29.26 1.03 18.19
N SER A 176 28.22 0.63 17.45
CA SER A 176 28.25 0.41 16.00
C SER A 176 27.23 1.24 15.23
N SER A 177 26.59 2.24 15.84
CA SER A 177 26.16 3.40 15.07
C SER A 177 27.44 4.00 14.51
N GLY A 178 27.71 3.77 13.23
CA GLY A 178 28.72 4.51 12.51
C GLY A 178 28.44 5.98 12.76
N ALA A 179 29.19 6.57 13.69
CA ALA A 179 29.79 7.84 13.39
C ALA A 179 30.58 7.55 12.13
N ALA A 180 29.91 7.67 10.97
CA ALA A 180 30.58 7.89 9.73
C ALA A 180 31.60 8.95 10.08
N SER A 181 32.88 8.59 9.93
CA SER A 181 33.93 9.58 9.95
C SER A 181 33.42 10.79 9.19
N ALA A 182 33.65 11.99 9.71
CA ALA A 182 33.30 13.26 9.06
C ALA A 182 33.90 13.44 7.63
N GLU A 183 34.44 12.37 7.03
CA GLU A 183 34.96 12.24 5.68
C GLU A 183 34.07 11.43 4.71
N GLU A 184 33.03 10.68 5.15
CA GLU A 184 32.16 9.95 4.21
C GLU A 184 30.94 10.80 3.79
N SER A 185 31.05 11.41 2.61
CA SER A 185 29.95 12.13 1.95
C SER A 185 28.91 11.15 1.41
N TYR A 186 27.65 11.27 1.87
CA TYR A 186 26.49 10.52 1.35
C TYR A 186 26.20 10.89 -0.11
N ASP A 187 25.57 10.01 -0.89
CA ASP A 187 25.22 10.32 -2.28
C ASP A 187 24.06 11.33 -2.37
N LEU A 188 23.05 11.15 -1.52
CA LEU A 188 21.93 12.07 -1.38
C LEU A 188 21.61 12.27 0.12
N LEU A 189 21.37 13.51 0.51
CA LEU A 189 20.90 13.88 1.85
C LEU A 189 19.64 14.72 1.74
N ILE A 190 18.53 14.22 2.27
CA ILE A 190 17.25 14.91 2.34
C ILE A 190 17.15 15.53 3.73
N ARG A 191 16.99 16.85 3.80
CA ARG A 191 17.05 17.63 5.05
C ARG A 191 15.69 18.14 5.49
N ASN A 192 15.52 18.35 6.79
CA ASN A 192 14.42 19.11 7.38
C ASN A 192 13.01 18.59 7.07
N GLY A 193 12.87 17.29 6.79
CA GLY A 193 11.60 16.68 6.45
C GLY A 193 10.74 16.34 7.66
N HIS A 194 9.43 16.26 7.46
CA HIS A 194 8.54 15.51 8.35
C HIS A 194 8.52 14.05 7.87
N ILE A 195 9.22 13.19 8.58
CA ILE A 195 9.42 11.79 8.20
C ILE A 195 8.20 10.97 8.63
N ILE A 196 7.52 10.36 7.66
CA ILE A 196 6.55 9.29 7.90
C ILE A 196 7.19 8.01 7.39
N ASP A 197 7.66 7.17 8.31
CA ASP A 197 8.53 6.03 8.01
C ASP A 197 7.86 4.87 7.24
N GLY A 198 6.55 4.93 7.05
CA GLY A 198 5.73 3.91 6.41
C GLY A 198 5.19 2.83 7.36
N ALA A 199 5.59 2.80 8.63
CA ALA A 199 5.14 1.80 9.60
C ALA A 199 3.75 2.13 10.20
N GLY A 200 3.28 3.36 10.01
CA GLY A 200 2.05 3.88 10.62
C GLY A 200 2.29 4.62 11.95
N ASN A 201 3.56 4.88 12.29
CA ASN A 201 3.94 5.72 13.44
C ASN A 201 3.66 7.20 13.12
N PRO A 202 3.38 8.05 14.14
CA PRO A 202 3.34 9.50 13.97
C PRO A 202 4.62 10.04 13.33
N TRP A 203 4.50 11.12 12.56
CA TRP A 203 5.65 11.76 11.93
C TRP A 203 6.64 12.32 12.96
N PHE A 204 7.92 12.44 12.58
CA PHE A 204 8.94 13.18 13.34
C PHE A 204 9.82 14.03 12.41
N ALA A 205 10.40 15.10 12.94
CA ALA A 205 11.32 15.95 12.18
C ALA A 205 12.70 15.28 12.05
N GLY A 206 13.28 15.28 10.85
CA GLY A 206 14.62 14.76 10.65
C GLY A 206 15.07 14.74 9.20
N ASP A 207 16.19 14.06 9.00
CA ASP A 207 16.89 13.93 7.73
C ASP A 207 16.95 12.46 7.29
N VAL A 208 17.13 12.22 5.99
CA VAL A 208 17.36 10.90 5.40
C VAL A 208 18.61 10.93 4.54
N ALA A 209 19.60 10.11 4.88
CA ALA A 209 20.82 9.92 4.09
C ALA A 209 20.74 8.65 3.24
N VAL A 210 21.24 8.76 2.01
CA VAL A 210 21.27 7.68 1.01
C VAL A 210 22.71 7.47 0.54
N SER A 211 23.13 6.20 0.51
CA SER A 211 24.40 5.75 -0.08
C SER A 211 24.13 4.63 -1.08
N GLY A 212 24.56 4.81 -2.32
CA GLY A 212 24.22 3.96 -3.44
C GLY A 212 22.70 3.85 -3.58
N GLU A 213 22.20 2.63 -3.46
CA GLU A 213 20.77 2.34 -3.58
C GLU A 213 20.04 2.22 -2.24
N ARG A 214 20.73 2.47 -1.13
CA ARG A 214 20.24 2.16 0.22
C ARG A 214 20.12 3.41 1.08
N ILE A 215 19.13 3.38 1.96
CA ILE A 215 19.02 4.32 3.06
C ILE A 215 20.16 4.01 4.04
N ALA A 216 21.05 4.98 4.25
CA ALA A 216 22.19 4.85 5.12
C ALA A 216 21.85 5.22 6.57
N ALA A 217 21.07 6.30 6.76
CA ALA A 217 20.66 6.78 8.07
C ALA A 217 19.35 7.58 7.99
N VAL A 218 18.62 7.63 9.11
CA VAL A 218 17.38 8.41 9.30
C VAL A 218 17.42 9.03 10.70
N GLY A 219 17.15 10.33 10.82
CA GLY A 219 17.12 11.04 12.10
C GLY A 219 17.87 12.36 12.07
N ASP A 220 18.56 12.70 13.17
CA ASP A 220 19.38 13.92 13.25
C ASP A 220 20.72 13.74 12.50
N LEU A 221 20.83 14.37 11.33
CA LEU A 221 22.02 14.30 10.46
C LEU A 221 22.58 15.71 10.18
N ARG A 222 22.48 16.62 11.15
CA ARG A 222 22.92 18.03 11.00
C ARG A 222 24.40 18.18 10.63
N GLU A 223 25.25 17.27 11.10
CA GLU A 223 26.70 17.25 10.80
C GLU A 223 27.06 16.40 9.56
N ALA A 224 26.07 15.74 8.93
CA ALA A 224 26.29 14.96 7.72
C ALA A 224 26.35 15.86 6.48
N HIS A 225 27.01 15.38 5.43
CA HIS A 225 27.08 16.06 4.13
C HIS A 225 26.72 15.10 2.99
N GLY A 226 25.87 15.55 2.07
CA GLY A 226 25.53 14.82 0.85
C GLY A 226 26.18 15.43 -0.40
N LYS A 227 26.52 14.61 -1.39
CA LYS A 227 26.93 15.07 -2.73
C LYS A 227 25.80 15.87 -3.39
N ARG A 228 24.56 15.41 -3.19
CA ARG A 228 23.33 16.15 -3.45
C ARG A 228 22.59 16.36 -2.15
N GLU A 229 22.06 17.56 -1.94
CA GLU A 229 21.18 17.86 -0.82
C GLU A 229 19.82 18.34 -1.32
N ILE A 230 18.75 17.85 -0.72
CA ILE A 230 17.37 18.28 -0.97
C ILE A 230 16.84 18.85 0.35
N ASP A 231 16.34 20.09 0.32
CA ASP A 231 15.64 20.67 1.46
C ASP A 231 14.16 20.31 1.38
N ALA A 232 13.68 19.55 2.37
CA ALA A 232 12.31 19.06 2.49
C ALA A 232 11.54 19.80 3.60
N GLN A 233 11.95 21.03 3.93
CA GLN A 233 11.24 21.84 4.94
C GLN A 233 9.75 21.97 4.61
N GLY A 234 8.90 21.57 5.57
CA GLY A 234 7.44 21.61 5.41
C GLY A 234 6.89 20.55 4.45
N ARG A 235 7.69 19.56 4.06
CA ARG A 235 7.30 18.42 3.23
C ARG A 235 7.25 17.14 4.04
N ILE A 236 6.43 16.21 3.58
CA ILE A 236 6.50 14.83 4.03
C ILE A 236 7.61 14.12 3.26
N VAL A 237 8.44 13.38 3.98
CA VAL A 237 9.37 12.40 3.41
C VAL A 237 8.85 11.02 3.77
N ALA A 238 8.41 10.25 2.77
CA ALA A 238 7.81 8.94 2.93
C ALA A 238 8.55 7.89 2.08
N PRO A 239 8.41 6.58 2.34
CA PRO A 239 8.83 5.57 1.38
C PRO A 239 8.11 5.80 0.05
N GLY A 240 8.77 5.41 -1.04
CA GLY A 240 8.19 5.46 -2.38
C GLY A 240 6.89 4.66 -2.45
N PHE A 241 5.89 5.19 -3.16
CA PHE A 241 4.58 4.57 -3.21
C PHE A 241 4.62 3.31 -4.07
N ILE A 242 3.86 2.30 -3.66
CA ILE A 242 3.74 1.02 -4.33
C ILE A 242 2.34 0.92 -4.92
N ASP A 243 2.29 0.86 -6.25
CA ASP A 243 1.08 0.57 -7.01
C ASP A 243 0.81 -0.94 -6.95
N MET A 244 -0.19 -1.34 -6.18
CA MET A 244 -0.50 -2.75 -5.93
C MET A 244 -1.04 -3.49 -7.15
N LEU A 245 -1.59 -2.74 -8.11
CA LEU A 245 -2.15 -3.32 -9.32
C LEU A 245 -2.02 -2.33 -10.46
N GLY A 246 -1.11 -2.61 -11.39
CA GLY A 246 -0.94 -1.90 -12.64
C GLY A 246 -0.85 -2.85 -13.83
N GLN A 247 -0.56 -2.31 -15.02
CA GLN A 247 -0.64 -3.03 -16.31
C GLN A 247 0.54 -2.69 -17.24
N SER A 248 1.70 -2.35 -16.67
CA SER A 248 2.78 -1.67 -17.41
C SER A 248 3.80 -2.57 -18.10
N GLU A 249 3.68 -3.89 -18.04
CA GLU A 249 4.75 -4.81 -18.49
C GLU A 249 5.12 -4.61 -19.97
N VAL A 250 4.12 -4.44 -20.83
CA VAL A 250 4.34 -4.15 -22.25
C VAL A 250 4.65 -2.66 -22.46
N ALA A 251 3.97 -1.77 -21.73
CA ALA A 251 4.10 -0.33 -21.89
C ALA A 251 5.54 0.14 -21.61
N LEU A 252 6.19 -0.36 -20.56
CA LEU A 252 7.59 -0.05 -20.24
C LEU A 252 8.59 -0.48 -21.33
N LEU A 253 8.24 -1.48 -22.15
CA LEU A 253 9.07 -1.86 -23.31
C LEU A 253 8.91 -0.90 -24.48
N LEU A 254 7.76 -0.23 -24.59
CA LEU A 254 7.44 0.74 -25.65
C LEU A 254 7.87 2.16 -25.29
N ASP A 255 7.62 2.56 -24.05
CA ASP A 255 7.96 3.86 -23.48
C ASP A 255 8.43 3.68 -22.04
N ASN A 256 9.72 3.94 -21.81
CA ASN A 256 10.33 3.63 -20.52
C ASN A 256 10.47 4.86 -19.62
N ARG A 257 9.57 5.83 -19.79
CA ARG A 257 9.59 7.11 -19.06
C ARG A 257 8.69 7.08 -17.83
N SER A 258 7.60 6.32 -17.86
CA SER A 258 6.68 6.11 -16.74
C SER A 258 6.19 7.41 -16.06
N LEU A 259 5.88 8.43 -16.88
CA LEU A 259 5.46 9.74 -16.39
C LEU A 259 4.24 9.65 -15.47
N SER A 260 3.22 8.91 -15.89
CA SER A 260 1.97 8.79 -15.14
C SER A 260 2.18 8.18 -13.75
N LYS A 261 3.17 7.30 -13.58
CA LYS A 261 3.47 6.65 -12.30
C LYS A 261 4.36 7.53 -11.42
N LEU A 262 5.50 7.96 -11.95
CA LEU A 262 6.49 8.74 -11.20
C LEU A 262 5.93 10.09 -10.73
N SER A 263 5.11 10.77 -11.55
CA SER A 263 4.46 12.04 -11.15
C SER A 263 3.46 11.90 -9.99
N GLN A 264 3.09 10.67 -9.63
CA GLN A 264 2.24 10.35 -8.49
C GLN A 264 3.03 9.89 -7.27
N GLY A 265 4.36 9.84 -7.33
CA GLY A 265 5.20 9.33 -6.24
C GLY A 265 5.37 7.81 -6.23
N ILE A 266 5.02 7.12 -7.31
CA ILE A 266 5.12 5.65 -7.40
C ILE A 266 6.55 5.26 -7.77
N THR A 267 7.14 4.37 -6.99
CA THR A 267 8.50 3.83 -7.21
C THR A 267 8.49 2.34 -7.56
N THR A 268 7.37 1.67 -7.28
CA THR A 268 7.21 0.22 -7.47
C THR A 268 5.81 -0.08 -7.99
N GLU A 269 5.73 -1.02 -8.92
CA GLU A 269 4.47 -1.49 -9.49
C GLU A 269 4.38 -3.02 -9.47
N ILE A 270 3.18 -3.51 -9.19
CA ILE A 270 2.83 -4.93 -9.21
C ILE A 270 1.80 -5.15 -10.31
N THR A 271 2.00 -6.20 -11.11
CA THR A 271 1.27 -6.41 -12.37
C THR A 271 0.86 -7.87 -12.57
N GLY A 272 0.24 -8.18 -13.72
CA GLY A 272 -0.21 -9.51 -14.09
C GLY A 272 -1.60 -9.84 -13.54
N GLU A 273 -2.64 -9.20 -14.05
CA GLU A 273 -4.04 -9.43 -13.67
C GLU A 273 -4.73 -10.49 -14.57
N GLY A 274 -4.58 -11.78 -14.24
CA GLY A 274 -5.17 -12.88 -15.02
C GLY A 274 -4.48 -13.16 -16.36
N GLY A 275 -4.22 -12.14 -17.18
CA GLY A 275 -3.20 -12.15 -18.23
C GLY A 275 -1.82 -11.80 -17.65
N SER A 276 -0.73 -12.16 -18.34
CA SER A 276 0.62 -11.80 -17.91
C SER A 276 1.61 -11.80 -19.05
N ILE A 277 2.73 -11.09 -18.89
CA ILE A 277 3.77 -10.94 -19.93
C ILE A 277 4.42 -12.25 -20.38
N ALA A 278 4.31 -13.31 -19.58
CA ALA A 278 4.76 -14.66 -19.84
C ALA A 278 3.88 -15.68 -19.09
N PRO A 279 3.81 -16.96 -19.52
CA PRO A 279 4.56 -17.58 -20.61
C PRO A 279 4.08 -17.15 -22.01
N GLN A 280 4.98 -17.19 -22.99
CA GLN A 280 4.69 -16.88 -24.39
C GLN A 280 4.99 -18.06 -25.31
N ASN A 281 4.06 -18.36 -26.24
CA ASN A 281 4.21 -19.31 -27.32
C ASN A 281 3.41 -18.87 -28.56
N GLU A 282 3.35 -19.70 -29.61
CA GLU A 282 2.62 -19.35 -30.83
C GLU A 282 1.13 -19.03 -30.58
N LYS A 283 0.47 -19.73 -29.65
CA LYS A 283 -0.94 -19.51 -29.32
C LYS A 283 -1.18 -18.17 -28.64
N THR A 284 -0.31 -17.76 -27.72
CA THR A 284 -0.45 -16.49 -26.99
C THR A 284 0.00 -15.29 -27.83
N ILE A 285 1.00 -15.48 -28.70
CA ILE A 285 1.52 -14.40 -29.57
C ILE A 285 0.56 -14.11 -30.73
N ALA A 286 -0.11 -15.13 -31.28
CA ALA A 286 -0.93 -14.95 -32.48
C ALA A 286 -2.05 -13.90 -32.33
N PRO A 287 -2.83 -13.85 -31.23
CA PRO A 287 -3.81 -12.79 -30.98
C PRO A 287 -3.18 -11.40 -30.81
N MET A 288 -1.98 -11.31 -30.24
CA MET A 288 -1.27 -10.05 -30.01
C MET A 288 -0.63 -9.46 -31.28
N LYS A 289 -0.50 -10.26 -32.35
CA LYS A 289 0.23 -9.86 -33.57
C LYS A 289 -0.16 -8.48 -34.13
N PRO A 290 -1.45 -8.09 -34.22
CA PRO A 290 -1.82 -6.76 -34.71
C PRO A 290 -1.23 -5.63 -33.85
N PHE A 291 -1.25 -5.79 -32.52
CA PHE A 291 -0.65 -4.85 -31.58
C PHE A 291 0.88 -4.82 -31.73
N LEU A 292 1.51 -5.99 -31.77
CA LEU A 292 2.98 -6.11 -31.91
C LEU A 292 3.49 -5.49 -33.21
N ASP A 293 2.80 -5.74 -34.34
CA ASP A 293 3.13 -5.17 -35.64
C ASP A 293 2.98 -3.63 -35.63
N ARG A 294 1.91 -3.10 -35.01
CA ARG A 294 1.67 -1.66 -34.90
C ARG A 294 2.79 -0.95 -34.15
N TYR A 295 3.18 -1.51 -33.00
CA TYR A 295 4.21 -0.92 -32.13
C TYR A 295 5.63 -1.37 -32.45
N LYS A 296 5.81 -2.24 -33.46
CA LYS A 296 7.08 -2.83 -33.86
C LYS A 296 7.81 -3.53 -32.70
N LEU A 297 7.03 -4.09 -31.77
CA LEU A 297 7.54 -4.84 -30.63
C LEU A 297 7.69 -6.31 -31.04
N THR A 298 8.85 -6.90 -30.74
CA THR A 298 9.07 -8.34 -30.91
C THR A 298 9.08 -8.98 -29.52
N ILE A 299 8.24 -9.99 -29.33
CA ILE A 299 8.33 -10.88 -28.18
C ILE A 299 9.42 -11.91 -28.49
N ASP A 300 10.60 -11.71 -27.90
CA ASP A 300 11.79 -12.56 -28.04
C ASP A 300 12.05 -13.43 -26.80
N TRP A 301 11.08 -13.50 -25.89
CA TRP A 301 11.07 -14.36 -24.72
C TRP A 301 9.92 -15.36 -24.74
N THR A 302 10.08 -16.47 -24.03
CA THR A 302 9.02 -17.46 -23.77
C THR A 302 8.68 -17.58 -22.29
N THR A 303 9.65 -17.27 -21.43
CA THR A 303 9.58 -17.40 -19.98
C THR A 303 9.55 -16.03 -19.30
N LEU A 304 9.14 -15.99 -18.03
CA LEU A 304 9.11 -14.75 -17.27
C LEU A 304 10.54 -14.23 -17.02
N ASP A 305 11.49 -15.12 -16.78
CA ASP A 305 12.90 -14.74 -16.65
C ASP A 305 13.45 -14.11 -17.94
N GLY A 306 13.01 -14.57 -19.11
CA GLY A 306 13.37 -13.97 -20.39
C GLY A 306 12.86 -12.54 -20.52
N TYR A 307 11.62 -12.28 -20.10
CA TYR A 307 11.08 -10.91 -20.03
C TYR A 307 11.86 -10.04 -19.05
N PHE A 308 12.11 -10.54 -17.83
CA PHE A 308 12.87 -9.76 -16.84
C PHE A 308 14.27 -9.40 -17.34
N LYS A 309 15.00 -10.34 -17.96
CA LYS A 309 16.28 -10.06 -18.60
C LYS A 309 16.17 -9.03 -19.72
N ARG A 310 15.09 -9.08 -20.51
CA ARG A 310 14.83 -8.12 -21.58
C ARG A 310 14.61 -6.71 -21.05
N LEU A 311 13.86 -6.58 -19.94
CA LEU A 311 13.61 -5.31 -19.27
C LEU A 311 14.85 -4.78 -18.56
N GLU A 312 15.57 -5.61 -17.79
CA GLU A 312 16.82 -5.24 -17.12
C GLU A 312 17.87 -4.72 -18.13
N LYS A 313 17.98 -5.36 -19.29
CA LYS A 313 18.88 -4.91 -20.37
C LYS A 313 18.50 -3.55 -20.93
N GLN A 314 17.22 -3.21 -20.93
CA GLN A 314 16.71 -1.91 -21.38
C GLN A 314 16.82 -0.83 -20.30
N GLY A 315 16.91 -1.24 -19.03
CA GLY A 315 16.64 -0.38 -17.87
C GLY A 315 15.13 -0.23 -17.65
N THR A 316 14.73 0.27 -16.48
CA THR A 316 13.34 0.68 -16.19
C THR A 316 13.37 1.77 -15.12
N PRO A 317 12.50 2.80 -15.16
CA PRO A 317 12.43 3.82 -14.11
C PRO A 317 11.74 3.31 -12.84
N LEU A 318 10.93 2.25 -12.94
CA LEU A 318 10.19 1.68 -11.82
C LEU A 318 10.72 0.32 -11.42
N ASN A 319 10.62 0.01 -10.13
CA ASN A 319 10.66 -1.38 -9.71
C ASN A 319 9.39 -2.10 -10.18
N ILE A 320 9.51 -3.33 -10.66
CA ILE A 320 8.37 -4.07 -11.19
C ILE A 320 8.38 -5.54 -10.76
N GLY A 321 7.28 -5.97 -10.15
CA GLY A 321 6.96 -7.38 -9.91
C GLY A 321 5.71 -7.79 -10.68
N THR A 322 5.56 -9.08 -10.97
CA THR A 322 4.38 -9.59 -11.68
C THR A 322 3.95 -10.95 -11.16
N TYR A 323 2.65 -11.18 -11.19
CA TYR A 323 2.05 -12.51 -11.09
C TYR A 323 2.15 -13.25 -12.43
N VAL A 324 2.06 -14.58 -12.38
CA VAL A 324 1.71 -15.37 -13.58
C VAL A 324 0.19 -15.50 -13.66
N GLY A 325 -0.37 -15.05 -14.77
CA GLY A 325 -1.80 -15.03 -14.99
C GLY A 325 -2.37 -16.39 -15.38
N SER A 326 -3.44 -16.83 -14.72
CA SER A 326 -4.10 -18.09 -15.06
C SER A 326 -4.83 -18.06 -16.41
N ALA A 327 -5.27 -16.89 -16.88
CA ALA A 327 -5.76 -16.72 -18.25
C ALA A 327 -4.62 -16.92 -19.25
N GLN A 328 -3.46 -16.31 -19.03
CA GLN A 328 -2.25 -16.49 -19.86
C GLN A 328 -1.83 -17.97 -19.95
N VAL A 329 -1.87 -18.67 -18.82
CA VAL A 329 -1.57 -20.11 -18.76
C VAL A 329 -2.61 -20.94 -19.53
N ARG A 330 -3.90 -20.59 -19.44
CA ARG A 330 -4.94 -21.23 -20.25
C ARG A 330 -4.74 -20.98 -21.74
N GLU A 331 -4.47 -19.74 -22.15
CA GLU A 331 -4.22 -19.39 -23.55
C GLU A 331 -3.05 -20.16 -24.14
N ALA A 332 -1.96 -20.31 -23.37
CA ALA A 332 -0.78 -21.06 -23.78
C ALA A 332 -1.07 -22.55 -24.03
N VAL A 333 -2.05 -23.15 -23.35
CA VAL A 333 -2.32 -24.59 -23.42
C VAL A 333 -3.59 -24.88 -24.23
N ILE A 334 -4.72 -24.35 -23.79
CA ILE A 334 -6.06 -24.57 -24.33
C ILE A 334 -6.32 -23.59 -25.48
N GLY A 335 -6.04 -22.30 -25.27
CA GLY A 335 -6.54 -21.20 -26.10
C GLY A 335 -7.85 -20.62 -25.55
N ASP A 336 -8.67 -20.05 -26.43
CA ASP A 336 -9.89 -19.31 -26.08
C ASP A 336 -11.16 -20.19 -25.90
N ASP A 337 -11.01 -21.50 -25.87
CA ASP A 337 -12.15 -22.43 -25.84
C ASP A 337 -12.83 -22.47 -24.46
N ASP A 338 -14.17 -22.40 -24.45
CA ASP A 338 -14.99 -22.63 -23.25
C ASP A 338 -15.10 -24.13 -22.93
N ARG A 339 -14.04 -24.66 -22.30
CA ARG A 339 -13.99 -26.03 -21.80
C ARG A 339 -13.05 -26.20 -20.62
N ALA A 340 -13.26 -27.27 -19.87
CA ALA A 340 -12.29 -27.71 -18.87
C ALA A 340 -11.00 -28.24 -19.55
N PRO A 341 -9.83 -28.09 -18.93
CA PRO A 341 -8.62 -28.80 -19.34
C PRO A 341 -8.82 -30.31 -19.21
N THR A 342 -8.24 -31.06 -20.14
CA THR A 342 -7.97 -32.49 -19.92
C THR A 342 -6.90 -32.65 -18.81
N PRO A 343 -6.77 -33.83 -18.18
CA PRO A 343 -5.73 -34.04 -17.16
C PRO A 343 -4.32 -33.68 -17.62
N ALA A 344 -3.95 -34.04 -18.87
CA ALA A 344 -2.64 -33.73 -19.42
C ALA A 344 -2.45 -32.21 -19.68
N GLU A 345 -3.50 -31.50 -20.07
CA GLU A 345 -3.47 -30.04 -20.20
C GLU A 345 -3.32 -29.37 -18.84
N LEU A 346 -4.04 -29.84 -17.81
CA LEU A 346 -3.91 -29.31 -16.46
C LEU A 346 -2.49 -29.53 -15.90
N ASP A 347 -1.90 -30.71 -16.12
CA ASP A 347 -0.51 -30.98 -15.74
C ASP A 347 0.48 -30.04 -16.45
N HIS A 348 0.24 -29.74 -17.73
CA HIS A 348 1.05 -28.78 -18.48
C HIS A 348 0.88 -27.35 -17.93
N MET A 349 -0.35 -26.93 -17.63
CA MET A 349 -0.63 -25.63 -17.00
C MET A 349 0.08 -25.49 -15.64
N LYS A 350 0.05 -26.55 -14.82
CA LYS A 350 0.79 -26.60 -13.54
C LYS A 350 2.30 -26.46 -13.75
N ALA A 351 2.86 -27.10 -14.77
CA ALA A 351 4.28 -26.97 -15.09
C ALA A 351 4.66 -25.55 -15.54
N LEU A 352 3.78 -24.84 -16.27
CA LEU A 352 4.00 -23.44 -16.64
C LEU A 352 3.99 -22.52 -15.42
N VAL A 353 3.04 -22.72 -14.49
CA VAL A 353 3.02 -22.00 -13.21
C VAL A 353 4.29 -22.28 -12.41
N GLU A 354 4.70 -23.55 -12.30
CA GLU A 354 5.93 -23.93 -11.61
C GLU A 354 7.15 -23.22 -12.19
N GLN A 355 7.28 -23.18 -13.52
CA GLN A 355 8.37 -22.47 -14.19
C GLN A 355 8.33 -20.97 -13.90
N ALA A 356 7.15 -20.33 -13.98
CA ALA A 356 7.03 -18.91 -13.69
C ALA A 356 7.38 -18.57 -12.23
N MET A 357 6.99 -19.41 -11.25
CA MET A 357 7.40 -19.24 -9.86
C MET A 357 8.93 -19.35 -9.69
N LYS A 358 9.58 -20.28 -10.39
CA LYS A 358 11.06 -20.41 -10.42
C LYS A 358 11.74 -19.23 -11.10
N ASP A 359 11.07 -18.62 -12.07
CA ASP A 359 11.54 -17.41 -12.75
C ASP A 359 11.36 -16.14 -11.91
N GLY A 360 10.54 -16.20 -10.86
CA GLY A 360 10.33 -15.09 -9.92
C GLY A 360 8.97 -14.43 -10.01
N ALA A 361 7.92 -15.11 -10.48
CA ALA A 361 6.56 -14.65 -10.28
C ALA A 361 6.25 -14.51 -8.77
N LEU A 362 5.48 -13.49 -8.41
CA LEU A 362 5.02 -13.26 -7.02
C LEU A 362 3.97 -14.28 -6.58
N GLY A 363 3.27 -14.87 -7.54
CA GLY A 363 2.19 -15.81 -7.33
C GLY A 363 1.44 -16.11 -8.60
N VAL A 364 0.22 -16.64 -8.45
CA VAL A 364 -0.74 -16.83 -9.55
C VAL A 364 -1.86 -15.82 -9.41
N SER A 365 -2.29 -15.23 -10.52
CA SER A 365 -3.45 -14.35 -10.54
C SER A 365 -4.58 -14.86 -11.46
N SER A 366 -5.78 -14.34 -11.28
CA SER A 366 -6.90 -14.57 -12.20
C SER A 366 -7.73 -13.31 -12.45
N ALA A 367 -8.36 -13.26 -13.63
CA ALA A 367 -9.38 -12.27 -13.97
C ALA A 367 -10.67 -12.99 -14.43
N LEU A 368 -11.41 -13.52 -13.44
CA LEU A 368 -12.46 -14.51 -13.64
C LEU A 368 -13.75 -13.94 -14.25
N ILE A 369 -13.86 -12.63 -14.36
CA ILE A 369 -14.94 -11.95 -15.08
C ILE A 369 -14.76 -12.08 -16.61
N TYR A 370 -13.53 -12.26 -17.10
CA TYR A 370 -13.21 -12.21 -18.54
C TYR A 370 -12.90 -13.59 -19.14
N PRO A 371 -13.28 -13.82 -20.40
CA PRO A 371 -12.72 -14.90 -21.22
C PRO A 371 -11.19 -14.76 -21.40
N PRO A 372 -10.43 -15.87 -21.41
CA PRO A 372 -10.88 -17.24 -21.20
C PRO A 372 -10.94 -17.67 -19.72
N ASN A 373 -10.60 -16.81 -18.77
CA ASN A 373 -10.47 -17.19 -17.37
C ASN A 373 -11.83 -17.52 -16.71
N ILE A 374 -12.93 -16.88 -17.14
CA ILE A 374 -14.29 -17.16 -16.69
C ILE A 374 -14.72 -18.61 -16.93
N TYR A 375 -14.11 -19.29 -17.91
CA TYR A 375 -14.38 -20.70 -18.22
C TYR A 375 -13.74 -21.65 -17.19
N ALA A 376 -12.71 -21.19 -16.47
CA ALA A 376 -12.01 -21.96 -15.45
C ALA A 376 -12.93 -22.31 -14.27
N LYS A 377 -12.86 -23.56 -13.82
CA LYS A 377 -13.56 -24.04 -12.62
C LYS A 377 -12.71 -23.77 -11.38
N THR A 378 -13.34 -23.66 -10.21
CA THR A 378 -12.62 -23.41 -8.95
C THR A 378 -11.51 -24.44 -8.71
N ASP A 379 -11.77 -25.72 -8.98
CA ASP A 379 -10.78 -26.79 -8.73
C ASP A 379 -9.56 -26.70 -9.67
N GLU A 380 -9.72 -26.12 -10.86
CA GLU A 380 -8.60 -25.79 -11.75
C GLU A 380 -7.72 -24.71 -11.11
N LEU A 381 -8.33 -23.64 -10.58
CA LEU A 381 -7.62 -22.56 -9.90
C LEU A 381 -6.93 -23.05 -8.62
N VAL A 382 -7.60 -23.90 -7.82
CA VAL A 382 -7.00 -24.56 -6.64
C VAL A 382 -5.74 -25.34 -7.05
N ALA A 383 -5.80 -26.10 -8.14
CA ALA A 383 -4.67 -26.91 -8.59
C ALA A 383 -3.46 -26.06 -9.03
N LEU A 384 -3.69 -24.89 -9.65
CA LEU A 384 -2.62 -23.94 -10.00
C LEU A 384 -2.07 -23.21 -8.76
N ALA A 385 -2.97 -22.77 -7.87
CA ALA A 385 -2.65 -22.12 -6.62
C ALA A 385 -1.79 -23.04 -5.71
N GLN A 386 -2.11 -24.34 -5.65
CA GLN A 386 -1.32 -25.35 -4.92
C GLN A 386 0.10 -25.54 -5.48
N VAL A 387 0.36 -25.18 -6.73
CA VAL A 387 1.74 -25.12 -7.25
C VAL A 387 2.42 -23.89 -6.70
N ALA A 388 1.79 -22.71 -6.79
CA ALA A 388 2.34 -21.46 -6.29
C ALA A 388 2.68 -21.51 -4.78
N SER A 389 1.86 -22.17 -3.96
CA SER A 389 2.11 -22.31 -2.52
C SER A 389 3.42 -23.02 -2.18
N GLN A 390 3.86 -23.98 -3.02
CA GLN A 390 5.13 -24.68 -2.84
C GLN A 390 6.36 -23.76 -2.97
N TYR A 391 6.16 -22.59 -3.59
CA TYR A 391 7.17 -21.56 -3.83
C TYR A 391 6.94 -20.30 -2.99
N GLY A 392 6.03 -20.36 -2.01
CA GLY A 392 5.69 -19.22 -1.14
C GLY A 392 4.99 -18.08 -1.88
N GLY A 393 4.24 -18.40 -2.96
CA GLY A 393 3.50 -17.43 -3.74
C GLY A 393 2.13 -17.06 -3.17
N ILE A 394 1.51 -16.07 -3.81
CA ILE A 394 0.20 -15.51 -3.46
C ILE A 394 -0.84 -15.88 -4.53
N TYR A 395 -2.12 -15.92 -4.17
CA TYR A 395 -3.23 -16.01 -5.13
C TYR A 395 -3.93 -14.65 -5.16
N ALA A 396 -3.81 -13.96 -6.29
CA ALA A 396 -4.50 -12.70 -6.48
C ALA A 396 -5.68 -12.85 -7.46
N THR A 397 -6.77 -12.11 -7.28
CA THR A 397 -7.94 -12.30 -8.14
C THR A 397 -8.75 -11.04 -8.36
N HIS A 398 -8.94 -10.72 -9.63
CA HIS A 398 -10.17 -10.08 -10.07
C HIS A 398 -11.24 -11.17 -10.07
N MET A 399 -12.13 -11.05 -9.08
CA MET A 399 -13.14 -12.04 -8.76
C MET A 399 -14.08 -12.31 -9.94
N ARG A 400 -14.77 -13.47 -9.88
CA ARG A 400 -15.70 -13.89 -10.94
C ARG A 400 -16.90 -12.96 -11.12
N SER A 401 -17.24 -12.22 -10.07
CA SER A 401 -18.29 -11.22 -10.06
C SER A 401 -17.97 -10.19 -8.98
N GLU A 402 -18.19 -8.94 -9.31
CA GLU A 402 -18.23 -7.79 -8.40
C GLU A 402 -19.65 -7.19 -8.33
N GLY A 403 -20.59 -7.74 -9.13
CA GLY A 403 -22.01 -7.44 -9.12
C GLY A 403 -22.88 -8.50 -8.39
N ALA A 404 -23.87 -9.07 -9.09
CA ALA A 404 -24.92 -9.89 -8.46
C ALA A 404 -24.44 -11.10 -7.65
N SER A 405 -23.26 -11.62 -7.96
CA SER A 405 -22.66 -12.77 -7.31
C SER A 405 -21.35 -12.44 -6.58
N GLU A 406 -21.20 -11.20 -6.10
CA GLU A 406 -20.02 -10.73 -5.35
C GLU A 406 -19.69 -11.63 -4.13
N MET A 407 -20.70 -12.01 -3.33
CA MET A 407 -20.49 -12.84 -2.14
C MET A 407 -20.10 -14.30 -2.49
N PRO A 408 -20.77 -14.98 -3.45
CA PRO A 408 -20.28 -16.25 -3.99
C PRO A 408 -18.85 -16.19 -4.56
N ALA A 409 -18.50 -15.12 -5.27
CA ALA A 409 -17.17 -14.96 -5.85
C ALA A 409 -16.09 -14.75 -4.77
N LEU A 410 -16.40 -13.98 -3.73
CA LEU A 410 -15.53 -13.87 -2.55
C LEU A 410 -15.36 -15.21 -1.84
N ALA A 411 -16.44 -15.99 -1.68
CA ALA A 411 -16.36 -17.33 -1.10
C ALA A 411 -15.49 -18.28 -1.94
N GLU A 412 -15.50 -18.14 -3.28
CA GLU A 412 -14.60 -18.86 -4.18
C GLU A 412 -13.12 -18.52 -3.90
N ALA A 413 -12.79 -17.23 -3.78
CA ALA A 413 -11.42 -16.80 -3.47
C ALA A 413 -10.94 -17.31 -2.09
N ILE A 414 -11.81 -17.26 -1.08
CA ILE A 414 -11.54 -17.79 0.27
C ILE A 414 -11.28 -19.31 0.20
N ARG A 415 -12.12 -20.05 -0.54
CA ARG A 415 -11.95 -21.50 -0.73
C ARG A 415 -10.60 -21.82 -1.38
N ILE A 416 -10.20 -21.07 -2.40
CA ILE A 416 -8.91 -21.26 -3.08
C ILE A 416 -7.74 -21.06 -2.10
N GLY A 417 -7.74 -19.97 -1.33
CA GLY A 417 -6.71 -19.72 -0.32
C GLY A 417 -6.62 -20.81 0.75
N GLN A 418 -7.77 -21.31 1.20
CA GLN A 418 -7.85 -22.38 2.20
C GLN A 418 -7.34 -23.73 1.68
N GLU A 419 -7.79 -24.16 0.49
CA GLU A 419 -7.41 -25.46 -0.09
C GLU A 419 -5.99 -25.48 -0.66
N ALA A 420 -5.46 -24.32 -1.06
CA ALA A 420 -4.10 -24.19 -1.57
C ALA A 420 -3.07 -23.80 -0.51
N HIS A 421 -3.53 -23.43 0.69
CA HIS A 421 -2.71 -23.01 1.84
C HIS A 421 -1.78 -21.84 1.55
N LEU A 422 -2.32 -20.76 0.98
CA LEU A 422 -1.53 -19.59 0.63
C LEU A 422 -2.32 -18.28 0.76
N PRO A 423 -1.64 -17.13 0.85
CA PRO A 423 -2.30 -15.83 1.03
C PRO A 423 -3.16 -15.45 -0.18
N VAL A 424 -4.26 -14.72 0.05
CA VAL A 424 -5.18 -14.24 -1.00
C VAL A 424 -5.19 -12.72 -1.12
N GLU A 425 -5.11 -12.18 -2.32
CA GLU A 425 -5.29 -10.74 -2.61
C GLU A 425 -6.52 -10.57 -3.50
N ILE A 426 -7.49 -9.76 -3.06
CA ILE A 426 -8.63 -9.38 -3.90
C ILE A 426 -8.27 -8.11 -4.65
N PHE A 427 -8.12 -8.22 -5.96
CA PHE A 427 -7.80 -7.08 -6.79
C PHE A 427 -8.96 -6.11 -6.86
N HIS A 428 -8.63 -4.80 -6.81
CA HIS A 428 -9.52 -3.66 -7.04
C HIS A 428 -10.95 -3.83 -6.49
N LEU A 429 -11.07 -4.22 -5.22
CA LEU A 429 -12.31 -4.59 -4.56
C LEU A 429 -13.42 -3.55 -4.80
N LYS A 430 -14.59 -3.99 -5.27
CA LYS A 430 -15.74 -3.09 -5.47
C LYS A 430 -17.07 -3.82 -5.36
N VAL A 431 -18.13 -3.02 -5.31
CA VAL A 431 -19.52 -3.43 -5.45
C VAL A 431 -20.07 -2.72 -6.68
N SER A 432 -20.45 -3.50 -7.69
CA SER A 432 -20.95 -3.02 -8.97
C SER A 432 -22.48 -3.05 -9.02
N GLY A 433 -23.09 -1.97 -9.48
CA GLY A 433 -24.51 -1.89 -9.78
C GLY A 433 -25.37 -1.25 -8.68
N LYS A 434 -26.23 -0.30 -9.09
CA LYS A 434 -27.05 0.53 -8.18
C LYS A 434 -27.91 -0.22 -7.19
N SER A 435 -28.40 -1.42 -7.55
CA SER A 435 -29.23 -2.24 -6.68
C SER A 435 -28.46 -2.83 -5.48
N ARG A 436 -27.13 -2.79 -5.50
CA ARG A 436 -26.25 -3.34 -4.46
C ARG A 436 -25.49 -2.28 -3.67
N TRP A 437 -25.49 -1.03 -4.11
CA TRP A 437 -24.78 0.04 -3.41
C TRP A 437 -25.11 0.08 -1.90
N GLY A 438 -24.07 0.22 -1.08
CA GLY A 438 -24.11 0.08 0.37
C GLY A 438 -23.84 -1.34 0.89
N SER A 439 -23.63 -2.32 0.01
CA SER A 439 -23.28 -3.70 0.39
C SER A 439 -21.80 -3.89 0.70
N MET A 440 -20.92 -2.92 0.42
CA MET A 440 -19.47 -3.08 0.68
C MET A 440 -19.17 -3.41 2.14
N LYS A 441 -19.99 -2.94 3.09
CA LYS A 441 -19.88 -3.34 4.50
C LYS A 441 -20.02 -4.85 4.74
N ASN A 442 -20.82 -5.54 3.94
CA ASN A 442 -21.00 -7.00 4.03
C ASN A 442 -19.80 -7.73 3.43
N VAL A 443 -19.28 -7.22 2.30
CA VAL A 443 -18.06 -7.72 1.66
C VAL A 443 -16.86 -7.56 2.60
N ALA A 444 -16.68 -6.38 3.18
CA ALA A 444 -15.65 -6.09 4.17
C ALA A 444 -15.79 -6.98 5.43
N ALA A 445 -17.01 -7.19 5.92
CA ALA A 445 -17.25 -8.10 7.04
C ALA A 445 -16.88 -9.55 6.72
N ALA A 446 -17.17 -10.03 5.51
CA ALA A 446 -16.78 -11.38 5.08
C ALA A 446 -15.26 -11.54 4.96
N LEU A 447 -14.57 -10.54 4.39
CA LEU A 447 -13.10 -10.49 4.37
C LEU A 447 -12.51 -10.49 5.78
N GLN A 448 -13.04 -9.64 6.67
CA GLN A 448 -12.59 -9.59 8.06
C GLN A 448 -12.82 -10.93 8.79
N ASN A 449 -13.97 -11.57 8.60
CA ASN A 449 -14.25 -12.88 9.19
C ASN A 449 -13.27 -13.96 8.68
N ALA A 450 -12.91 -13.93 7.40
CA ALA A 450 -11.90 -14.85 6.85
C ALA A 450 -10.51 -14.59 7.47
N ARG A 451 -10.13 -13.32 7.66
CA ARG A 451 -8.90 -12.92 8.37
C ARG A 451 -8.90 -13.39 9.82
N ASP A 452 -9.99 -13.16 10.55
CA ASP A 452 -10.16 -13.57 11.95
C ASP A 452 -10.14 -15.10 12.11
N SER A 453 -10.50 -15.83 11.05
CA SER A 453 -10.41 -17.29 10.97
C SER A 453 -9.01 -17.81 10.62
N GLY A 454 -8.03 -16.92 10.43
CA GLY A 454 -6.62 -17.25 10.19
C GLY A 454 -6.19 -17.30 8.72
N LEU A 455 -7.07 -16.95 7.77
CA LEU A 455 -6.67 -16.82 6.36
C LEU A 455 -5.99 -15.46 6.14
N ASP A 456 -4.78 -15.45 5.56
CA ASP A 456 -4.13 -14.20 5.15
C ASP A 456 -4.74 -13.66 3.85
N ILE A 457 -5.84 -12.92 3.98
CA ILE A 457 -6.58 -12.34 2.85
C ILE A 457 -6.65 -10.81 2.94
N ALA A 458 -6.26 -10.10 1.90
CA ALA A 458 -6.31 -8.64 1.81
C ALA A 458 -6.87 -8.19 0.46
N ALA A 459 -6.83 -6.89 0.18
CA ALA A 459 -7.33 -6.32 -1.06
C ALA A 459 -6.62 -5.01 -1.43
N ASP A 460 -6.76 -4.59 -2.67
CA ASP A 460 -6.48 -3.23 -3.11
C ASP A 460 -7.73 -2.57 -3.70
N MET A 461 -7.69 -1.23 -3.84
CA MET A 461 -8.71 -0.45 -4.53
C MET A 461 -8.07 0.74 -5.24
N TYR A 462 -8.62 1.17 -6.37
CA TYR A 462 -8.41 2.51 -6.90
C TYR A 462 -9.47 3.49 -6.36
N PRO A 463 -9.13 4.77 -6.13
CA PRO A 463 -10.02 5.75 -5.48
C PRO A 463 -11.02 6.40 -6.45
N TYR A 464 -11.73 5.61 -7.26
CA TYR A 464 -12.71 6.09 -8.26
C TYR A 464 -13.98 5.23 -8.29
N ALA A 465 -15.11 5.87 -8.58
CA ALA A 465 -16.43 5.21 -8.67
C ALA A 465 -16.73 4.59 -10.06
N ALA A 466 -15.74 4.55 -10.96
CA ALA A 466 -15.85 3.91 -12.26
C ALA A 466 -14.66 2.98 -12.49
N GLY A 467 -14.91 1.87 -13.17
CA GLY A 467 -13.88 0.98 -13.69
C GLY A 467 -13.62 1.24 -15.17
N ALA A 468 -12.56 0.64 -15.72
CA ALA A 468 -12.26 0.68 -17.14
C ALA A 468 -11.81 -0.69 -17.64
N THR A 469 -12.27 -1.08 -18.83
CA THR A 469 -11.89 -2.33 -19.52
C THR A 469 -12.34 -2.24 -20.99
N ALA A 470 -12.19 -3.30 -21.78
CA ALA A 470 -12.70 -3.33 -23.15
C ALA A 470 -14.22 -3.15 -23.21
N LEU A 471 -14.72 -2.49 -24.26
CA LEU A 471 -16.17 -2.35 -24.52
C LEU A 471 -16.84 -3.72 -24.74
N ALA A 472 -16.09 -4.66 -25.34
CA ALA A 472 -16.55 -6.02 -25.58
C ALA A 472 -16.84 -6.79 -24.27
N SER A 473 -16.25 -6.39 -23.14
CA SER A 473 -16.49 -6.99 -21.83
C SER A 473 -17.93 -6.79 -21.31
N ALA A 474 -18.68 -5.86 -21.89
CA ALA A 474 -20.10 -5.69 -21.61
C ALA A 474 -20.98 -6.79 -22.22
N LEU A 475 -20.45 -7.59 -23.15
CA LEU A 475 -21.20 -8.66 -23.82
C LEU A 475 -21.16 -9.95 -22.98
N PRO A 476 -22.19 -10.81 -23.09
CA PRO A 476 -22.18 -12.10 -22.43
C PRO A 476 -20.93 -12.95 -22.80
N PRO A 477 -20.26 -13.61 -21.83
CA PRO A 477 -18.99 -14.30 -22.07
C PRO A 477 -19.02 -15.38 -23.15
N TRP A 478 -20.17 -16.03 -23.35
CA TRP A 478 -20.34 -17.06 -24.40
C TRP A 478 -20.18 -16.49 -25.82
N VAL A 479 -20.34 -15.18 -25.98
CA VAL A 479 -20.11 -14.51 -27.28
C VAL A 479 -18.62 -14.56 -27.66
N ALA A 480 -17.71 -14.65 -26.68
CA ALA A 480 -16.27 -14.72 -26.90
C ALA A 480 -15.69 -16.13 -27.01
N ASP A 481 -16.48 -17.20 -26.82
CA ASP A 481 -16.00 -18.59 -26.87
C ASP A 481 -15.30 -18.89 -28.21
N GLY A 482 -14.04 -19.32 -28.18
CA GLY A 482 -13.20 -19.51 -29.37
C GLY A 482 -12.63 -18.20 -29.95
N GLY A 483 -12.60 -17.13 -29.16
CA GLY A 483 -11.82 -15.92 -29.39
C GLY A 483 -12.53 -14.79 -30.14
N ILE A 484 -11.81 -13.67 -30.33
CA ILE A 484 -12.33 -12.42 -30.89
C ILE A 484 -12.95 -12.61 -32.29
N GLN A 485 -12.38 -13.47 -33.13
CA GLN A 485 -12.94 -13.71 -34.48
C GLN A 485 -14.32 -14.38 -34.43
N LYS A 486 -14.54 -15.29 -33.47
CA LYS A 486 -15.85 -15.89 -33.23
C LYS A 486 -16.83 -14.88 -32.67
N LEU A 487 -16.39 -14.02 -31.75
CA LEU A 487 -17.18 -12.88 -31.25
C LEU A 487 -17.67 -12.00 -32.40
N LEU A 488 -16.76 -11.50 -33.24
CA LEU A 488 -17.12 -10.63 -34.37
C LEU A 488 -18.02 -11.36 -35.40
N GLY A 489 -17.86 -12.66 -35.57
CA GLY A 489 -18.74 -13.50 -36.38
C GLY A 489 -20.15 -13.61 -35.80
N ARG A 490 -20.26 -13.89 -34.50
CA ARG A 490 -21.52 -14.00 -33.76
C ARG A 490 -22.31 -12.69 -33.76
N LEU A 491 -21.65 -11.54 -33.64
CA LEU A 491 -22.31 -10.22 -33.67
C LEU A 491 -22.96 -9.87 -35.02
N LYS A 492 -22.66 -10.60 -36.10
CA LYS A 492 -23.30 -10.45 -37.42
C LYS A 492 -24.62 -11.22 -37.55
N ASP A 493 -24.90 -12.16 -36.65
CA ASP A 493 -26.11 -12.98 -36.69
C ASP A 493 -27.28 -12.26 -35.96
N PRO A 494 -28.40 -11.95 -36.64
CA PRO A 494 -29.55 -11.30 -36.01
C PRO A 494 -30.15 -12.08 -34.82
N ALA A 495 -30.17 -13.41 -34.86
CA ALA A 495 -30.73 -14.22 -33.78
C ALA A 495 -29.85 -14.15 -32.53
N VAL A 496 -28.53 -14.15 -32.72
CA VAL A 496 -27.54 -13.92 -31.65
C VAL A 496 -27.74 -12.55 -31.02
N ARG A 497 -27.89 -11.49 -31.83
CA ARG A 497 -28.11 -10.13 -31.32
C ARG A 497 -29.39 -10.03 -30.49
N VAL A 498 -30.48 -10.66 -30.92
CA VAL A 498 -31.73 -10.69 -30.13
C VAL A 498 -31.51 -11.31 -28.75
N ARG A 499 -30.77 -12.43 -28.69
CA ARG A 499 -30.42 -13.07 -27.42
C ARG A 499 -29.54 -12.16 -26.55
N ILE A 500 -28.50 -11.55 -27.12
CA ILE A 500 -27.63 -10.61 -26.39
C ILE A 500 -28.45 -9.46 -25.81
N LYS A 501 -29.36 -8.86 -26.59
CA LYS A 501 -30.22 -7.76 -26.12
C LYS A 501 -31.10 -8.15 -24.94
N GLN A 502 -31.64 -9.37 -24.95
CA GLN A 502 -32.41 -9.89 -23.82
C GLN A 502 -31.53 -10.04 -22.58
N GLU A 503 -30.34 -10.62 -22.71
CA GLU A 503 -29.39 -10.78 -21.61
C GLU A 503 -28.90 -9.41 -21.08
N LEU A 504 -28.59 -8.43 -21.94
CA LEU A 504 -28.16 -7.10 -21.51
C LEU A 504 -29.20 -6.34 -20.67
N SER A 505 -30.49 -6.68 -20.81
CA SER A 505 -31.58 -5.96 -20.13
C SER A 505 -31.83 -6.39 -18.68
N THR A 506 -31.13 -7.42 -18.20
CA THR A 506 -31.33 -7.98 -16.86
C THR A 506 -30.01 -8.23 -16.14
N ASP A 507 -30.10 -8.32 -14.82
CA ASP A 507 -29.01 -8.79 -13.97
C ASP A 507 -28.80 -10.31 -14.11
N HIS A 508 -27.59 -10.82 -13.85
CA HIS A 508 -27.26 -12.24 -14.04
C HIS A 508 -26.44 -12.81 -12.88
N PRO A 509 -26.75 -14.04 -12.41
CA PRO A 509 -25.98 -14.68 -11.35
C PRO A 509 -24.67 -15.34 -11.83
N ASN A 510 -24.51 -15.55 -13.13
CA ASN A 510 -23.44 -16.41 -13.68
C ASN A 510 -22.35 -15.63 -14.44
N TRP A 511 -22.55 -14.34 -14.68
CA TRP A 511 -21.57 -13.45 -15.32
C TRP A 511 -21.93 -12.00 -14.98
N GLU A 512 -20.96 -11.10 -15.08
CA GLU A 512 -21.15 -9.70 -14.70
C GLU A 512 -21.60 -8.83 -15.87
N ASN A 513 -22.80 -8.26 -15.75
CA ASN A 513 -23.40 -7.43 -16.79
C ASN A 513 -23.08 -5.94 -16.55
N LEU A 514 -21.88 -5.53 -16.97
CA LEU A 514 -21.40 -4.15 -16.84
C LEU A 514 -22.35 -3.11 -17.48
N PHE A 515 -23.00 -3.46 -18.60
CA PHE A 515 -23.95 -2.57 -19.25
C PHE A 515 -25.18 -2.32 -18.39
N TYR A 516 -25.72 -3.36 -17.76
CA TYR A 516 -26.85 -3.25 -16.83
C TYR A 516 -26.46 -2.50 -15.55
N ASP A 517 -25.30 -2.82 -14.97
CA ASP A 517 -24.83 -2.26 -13.70
C ASP A 517 -24.56 -0.76 -13.78
N CYS A 518 -24.15 -0.26 -14.95
CA CYS A 518 -24.01 1.16 -15.23
C CYS A 518 -25.33 1.89 -15.53
N GLY A 519 -26.46 1.17 -15.58
CA GLY A 519 -27.77 1.73 -15.95
C GLY A 519 -27.96 1.93 -17.46
N GLY A 520 -27.30 1.11 -18.29
CA GLY A 520 -27.38 1.15 -19.74
C GLY A 520 -26.33 2.07 -20.39
N GLY A 521 -26.55 2.41 -21.66
CA GLY A 521 -25.55 3.11 -22.48
C GLY A 521 -25.14 4.50 -22.01
N ALA A 522 -25.91 5.14 -21.12
CA ALA A 522 -25.55 6.43 -20.53
C ALA A 522 -24.43 6.32 -19.48
N GLY A 523 -24.24 5.14 -18.89
CA GLY A 523 -23.18 4.87 -17.92
C GLY A 523 -21.93 4.20 -18.51
N VAL A 524 -21.86 4.05 -19.84
CA VAL A 524 -20.71 3.47 -20.55
C VAL A 524 -20.10 4.54 -21.45
N LEU A 525 -18.88 4.98 -21.15
CA LEU A 525 -18.14 5.99 -21.90
C LEU A 525 -17.04 5.34 -22.74
N ILE A 526 -16.93 5.74 -24.01
CA ILE A 526 -15.88 5.26 -24.92
C ILE A 526 -14.57 5.95 -24.59
N SER A 527 -13.55 5.21 -24.15
CA SER A 527 -12.26 5.76 -23.72
C SER A 527 -11.20 5.75 -24.82
N SER A 528 -11.18 4.73 -25.66
CA SER A 528 -10.21 4.63 -26.75
C SER A 528 -10.76 3.80 -27.89
N VAL A 529 -10.38 4.17 -29.12
CA VAL A 529 -10.72 3.44 -30.34
C VAL A 529 -9.52 3.33 -31.27
N GLU A 530 -9.52 2.32 -32.13
CA GLU A 530 -8.41 2.10 -33.06
C GLU A 530 -8.70 2.65 -34.46
N LYS A 531 -9.96 2.60 -34.90
CA LYS A 531 -10.33 3.07 -36.23
C LYS A 531 -10.47 4.59 -36.30
N PRO A 532 -9.77 5.26 -37.25
CA PRO A 532 -9.81 6.72 -37.38
C PRO A 532 -11.22 7.30 -37.51
N GLU A 533 -12.14 6.62 -38.20
CA GLU A 533 -13.51 7.05 -38.39
C GLU A 533 -14.35 7.06 -37.10
N LEU A 534 -13.94 6.29 -36.08
CA LEU A 534 -14.62 6.20 -34.78
C LEU A 534 -14.04 7.17 -33.75
N LYS A 535 -12.86 7.77 -33.99
CA LYS A 535 -12.17 8.66 -33.03
C LYS A 535 -13.04 9.82 -32.52
N GLN A 536 -13.97 10.30 -33.35
CA GLN A 536 -14.93 11.35 -32.98
C GLN A 536 -15.87 10.96 -31.81
N PHE A 537 -15.95 9.68 -31.45
CA PHE A 537 -16.77 9.17 -30.35
C PHE A 537 -16.00 8.93 -29.05
N GLU A 538 -14.68 9.11 -29.02
CA GLU A 538 -13.94 9.10 -27.76
C GLU A 538 -14.45 10.21 -26.83
N GLY A 539 -14.57 9.90 -25.53
CA GLY A 539 -15.20 10.78 -24.55
C GLY A 539 -16.72 10.91 -24.68
N LYS A 540 -17.38 10.12 -25.54
CA LYS A 540 -18.85 10.05 -25.64
C LYS A 540 -19.39 8.80 -24.97
N THR A 541 -20.61 8.88 -24.46
CA THR A 541 -21.30 7.70 -23.95
C THR A 541 -21.86 6.85 -25.09
N VAL A 542 -22.07 5.55 -24.87
CA VAL A 542 -22.77 4.68 -25.84
C VAL A 542 -24.14 5.25 -26.19
N GLU A 543 -24.83 5.89 -25.24
CA GLU A 543 -26.09 6.61 -25.46
C GLU A 543 -25.95 7.79 -26.44
N ASP A 544 -24.88 8.57 -26.34
CA ASP A 544 -24.61 9.67 -27.27
C ASP A 544 -24.33 9.17 -28.69
N VAL A 545 -23.56 8.08 -28.80
CA VAL A 545 -23.32 7.41 -30.09
C VAL A 545 -24.64 6.85 -30.64
N ALA A 546 -25.49 6.27 -29.80
CA ALA A 546 -26.78 5.72 -30.20
C ALA A 546 -27.69 6.79 -30.81
N LYS A 547 -27.72 7.99 -30.21
CA LYS A 547 -28.43 9.15 -30.77
C LYS A 547 -27.86 9.58 -32.11
N ALA A 548 -26.52 9.64 -32.24
CA ALA A 548 -25.86 10.00 -33.49
C ALA A 548 -26.14 9.00 -34.62
N TRP A 549 -26.15 7.70 -34.29
CA TRP A 549 -26.41 6.61 -35.24
C TRP A 549 -27.89 6.29 -35.44
N LYS A 550 -28.78 6.92 -34.65
CA LYS A 550 -30.23 6.68 -34.64
C LYS A 550 -30.56 5.20 -34.38
N LYS A 551 -29.89 4.61 -33.39
CA LYS A 551 -30.03 3.21 -32.96
C LYS A 551 -30.37 3.15 -31.47
N THR A 552 -30.71 1.97 -30.98
CA THR A 552 -30.81 1.74 -29.53
C THR A 552 -29.41 1.58 -28.93
N PRO A 553 -29.21 1.85 -27.63
CA PRO A 553 -27.89 1.72 -26.98
C PRO A 553 -27.29 0.32 -27.08
N ASP A 554 -28.10 -0.72 -26.95
CA ASP A 554 -27.68 -2.12 -27.07
C ASP A 554 -27.25 -2.50 -28.51
N ASP A 555 -27.97 -2.03 -29.54
CA ASP A 555 -27.54 -2.20 -30.93
C ASP A 555 -26.27 -1.41 -31.24
N THR A 556 -26.16 -0.22 -30.65
CA THR A 556 -24.97 0.64 -30.77
C THR A 556 -23.75 -0.01 -30.14
N LEU A 557 -23.87 -0.57 -28.94
CA LEU A 557 -22.81 -1.32 -28.27
C LEU A 557 -22.25 -2.42 -29.19
N MET A 558 -23.11 -3.30 -29.70
CA MET A 558 -22.70 -4.41 -30.58
C MET A 558 -22.11 -3.91 -31.89
N ASP A 559 -22.69 -2.87 -32.47
CA ASP A 559 -22.19 -2.30 -33.73
C ASP A 559 -20.86 -1.59 -33.56
N PHE A 560 -20.61 -0.95 -32.42
CA PHE A 560 -19.34 -0.30 -32.12
C PHE A 560 -18.23 -1.33 -31.91
N VAL A 561 -18.51 -2.38 -31.13
CA VAL A 561 -17.59 -3.51 -30.95
C VAL A 561 -17.25 -4.14 -32.31
N LEU A 562 -18.24 -4.36 -33.17
CA LEU A 562 -18.01 -4.88 -34.51
C LEU A 562 -17.22 -3.89 -35.39
N ALA A 563 -17.56 -2.61 -35.32
CA ALA A 563 -16.96 -1.57 -36.13
C ALA A 563 -15.47 -1.40 -35.79
N ASP A 564 -15.06 -1.45 -34.53
CA ASP A 564 -13.65 -1.29 -34.12
C ASP A 564 -12.88 -2.61 -33.98
N SER A 565 -13.47 -3.72 -34.43
CA SER A 565 -12.89 -5.06 -34.31
C SER A 565 -12.58 -5.46 -32.85
N ALA A 566 -13.47 -5.09 -31.91
CA ALA A 566 -13.36 -5.34 -30.48
C ALA A 566 -12.15 -4.71 -29.76
N GLN A 567 -11.52 -3.69 -30.36
CA GLN A 567 -10.38 -2.98 -29.76
C GLN A 567 -10.78 -1.71 -28.97
N THR A 568 -12.07 -1.43 -28.84
CA THR A 568 -12.55 -0.25 -28.13
C THR A 568 -12.40 -0.40 -26.61
N GLY A 569 -11.77 0.57 -25.97
CA GLY A 569 -11.77 0.74 -24.51
C GLY A 569 -13.02 1.48 -24.01
N ALA A 570 -13.45 1.18 -22.78
CA ALA A 570 -14.59 1.81 -22.16
C ALA A 570 -14.41 2.05 -20.65
N ILE A 571 -15.06 3.12 -20.15
CA ILE A 571 -15.22 3.45 -18.74
C ILE A 571 -16.66 3.17 -18.31
N TYR A 572 -16.81 2.52 -17.16
CA TYR A 572 -18.06 1.98 -16.64
C TYR A 572 -18.39 2.60 -15.28
N PHE A 573 -19.43 3.44 -15.22
CA PHE A 573 -19.86 4.15 -14.01
C PHE A 573 -20.81 3.29 -13.17
N MET A 574 -20.25 2.37 -12.38
CA MET A 574 -20.99 1.30 -11.70
C MET A 574 -20.88 1.27 -10.18
N ALA A 575 -19.92 1.97 -9.58
CA ALA A 575 -19.69 1.94 -8.13
C ALA A 575 -20.24 3.21 -7.44
N SER A 576 -20.32 3.17 -6.11
CA SER A 576 -20.79 4.28 -5.27
C SER A 576 -19.63 4.87 -4.44
N GLU A 577 -19.69 6.18 -4.18
CA GLU A 577 -18.73 6.86 -3.31
C GLU A 577 -18.78 6.35 -1.85
N GLU A 578 -19.96 5.94 -1.38
CA GLU A 578 -20.17 5.39 -0.04
C GLU A 578 -19.46 4.04 0.13
N ASP A 579 -19.62 3.14 -0.83
CA ASP A 579 -18.92 1.85 -0.84
C ASP A 579 -17.41 2.05 -0.99
N LEU A 580 -17.00 2.99 -1.84
CA LEU A 580 -15.59 3.33 -2.03
C LEU A 580 -14.94 3.77 -0.72
N ARG A 581 -15.56 4.72 0.02
CA ARG A 581 -15.08 5.14 1.35
C ARG A 581 -15.05 3.98 2.34
N THR A 582 -16.06 3.10 2.29
CA THR A 582 -16.14 1.92 3.17
C THR A 582 -14.97 0.97 2.93
N GLY A 583 -14.69 0.63 1.68
CA GLY A 583 -13.59 -0.26 1.31
C GLY A 583 -12.21 0.36 1.57
N LEU A 584 -12.00 1.64 1.20
CA LEU A 584 -10.74 2.35 1.44
C LEU A 584 -10.43 2.50 2.93
N SER A 585 -11.44 2.58 3.80
CA SER A 585 -11.23 2.72 5.25
C SER A 585 -10.71 1.44 5.93
N GLN A 586 -10.81 0.27 5.29
CA GLN A 586 -10.42 -0.99 5.91
C GLN A 586 -8.90 -1.08 6.05
N PRO A 587 -8.33 -1.45 7.20
CA PRO A 587 -6.88 -1.38 7.45
C PRO A 587 -6.04 -2.29 6.54
N TRP A 588 -6.64 -3.33 5.97
CA TRP A 588 -6.03 -4.29 5.05
C TRP A 588 -6.19 -3.94 3.57
N THR A 589 -6.88 -2.85 3.22
CA THR A 589 -7.00 -2.39 1.82
C THR A 589 -5.80 -1.52 1.42
N SER A 590 -5.04 -1.91 0.40
CA SER A 590 -4.00 -1.09 -0.23
C SER A 590 -4.54 -0.31 -1.43
N ILE A 591 -3.69 0.44 -2.15
CA ILE A 591 -4.10 1.21 -3.33
C ILE A 591 -3.40 0.68 -4.58
N GLY A 592 -4.20 0.46 -5.63
CA GLY A 592 -3.74 0.17 -6.99
C GLY A 592 -4.26 1.21 -7.98
N LEU A 593 -3.61 1.35 -9.14
CA LEU A 593 -4.07 2.23 -10.20
C LEU A 593 -4.99 1.51 -11.18
N ASP A 594 -4.78 0.21 -11.39
CA ASP A 594 -5.38 -0.60 -12.44
C ASP A 594 -5.18 0.06 -13.83
N ALA A 595 -3.96 0.53 -14.10
CA ALA A 595 -3.64 1.19 -15.36
C ALA A 595 -2.19 0.94 -15.74
N ASN A 596 -1.91 0.98 -17.04
CA ASN A 596 -0.54 0.99 -17.55
C ASN A 596 0.12 2.35 -17.31
N GLU A 597 1.45 2.36 -17.33
CA GLU A 597 2.22 3.59 -17.43
C GLU A 597 1.90 4.31 -18.75
N MET A 598 1.90 5.64 -18.70
CA MET A 598 1.60 6.48 -19.85
C MET A 598 2.40 7.77 -19.78
N SER A 599 2.99 8.14 -20.89
CA SER A 599 3.51 9.49 -21.12
C SER A 599 2.58 10.28 -22.02
N LEU A 600 2.46 11.59 -21.79
CA LEU A 600 1.53 12.48 -22.49
C LEU A 600 1.81 12.62 -23.99
N ASP A 601 3.00 12.25 -24.42
CA ASP A 601 3.48 12.27 -25.81
C ASP A 601 4.03 10.89 -26.23
N GLY A 602 3.72 9.84 -25.47
CA GLY A 602 4.20 8.48 -25.70
C GLY A 602 3.45 7.76 -26.84
N PRO A 603 4.01 6.66 -27.37
CA PRO A 603 3.36 5.86 -28.41
C PRO A 603 2.02 5.26 -27.94
N THR A 604 1.87 5.02 -26.64
CA THR A 604 0.68 4.44 -25.98
C THR A 604 -0.26 5.51 -25.40
N TYR A 605 -0.04 6.79 -25.70
CA TYR A 605 -0.86 7.88 -25.17
C TYR A 605 -2.32 7.77 -25.63
N GLU A 606 -3.25 7.85 -24.67
CA GLU A 606 -4.69 7.90 -24.90
C GLU A 606 -5.30 9.13 -24.21
N ALA A 607 -5.78 10.10 -25.00
CA ALA A 607 -6.32 11.38 -24.50
C ALA A 607 -7.59 11.24 -23.64
N HIS A 608 -8.25 10.08 -23.71
CA HIS A 608 -9.51 9.78 -23.02
C HIS A 608 -9.41 8.55 -22.10
N ALA A 609 -8.19 8.22 -21.66
CA ALA A 609 -7.94 7.18 -20.65
C ALA A 609 -8.72 7.42 -19.34
N HIS A 610 -8.77 6.42 -18.47
CA HIS A 610 -9.38 6.61 -17.16
C HIS A 610 -8.50 7.54 -16.28
N PRO A 611 -9.05 8.51 -15.51
CA PRO A 611 -8.26 9.46 -14.71
C PRO A 611 -7.35 8.80 -13.65
N ARG A 612 -7.68 7.56 -13.25
CA ARG A 612 -6.82 6.71 -12.40
C ARG A 612 -5.38 6.58 -12.90
N THR A 613 -5.15 6.70 -14.21
CA THR A 613 -3.80 6.66 -14.79
C THR A 613 -2.89 7.75 -14.24
N PHE A 614 -3.40 8.96 -13.99
CA PHE A 614 -2.59 10.13 -13.59
C PHE A 614 -2.88 10.66 -12.18
N GLY A 615 -3.91 10.14 -11.49
CA GLY A 615 -4.42 10.76 -10.27
C GLY A 615 -4.65 9.86 -9.06
N SER A 616 -4.54 8.53 -9.13
CA SER A 616 -4.91 7.65 -8.00
C SER A 616 -4.22 7.98 -6.67
N MET A 617 -2.88 8.06 -6.61
CA MET A 617 -2.21 8.30 -5.32
C MET A 617 -2.47 9.73 -4.79
N PRO A 618 -2.36 10.80 -5.62
CA PRO A 618 -2.67 12.16 -5.18
C PRO A 618 -4.15 12.37 -4.84
N ARG A 619 -5.08 11.68 -5.52
CA ARG A 619 -6.50 11.65 -5.16
C ARG A 619 -6.71 11.03 -3.79
N PHE A 620 -6.08 9.88 -3.54
CA PHE A 620 -6.17 9.23 -2.24
C PHE A 620 -5.67 10.19 -1.13
N LEU A 621 -4.46 10.72 -1.25
CA LEU A 621 -3.84 11.58 -0.23
C LEU A 621 -4.53 12.95 -0.10
N GLY A 622 -4.95 13.57 -1.20
CA GLY A 622 -5.64 14.86 -1.20
C GLY A 622 -7.11 14.73 -0.83
N HIS A 623 -7.90 14.10 -1.71
CA HIS A 623 -9.35 14.06 -1.58
C HIS A 623 -9.82 13.22 -0.37
N TYR A 624 -9.27 12.02 -0.19
CA TYR A 624 -9.76 11.11 0.87
C TYR A 624 -9.11 11.40 2.24
N ILE A 625 -7.82 11.72 2.28
CA ILE A 625 -7.08 11.87 3.53
C ILE A 625 -7.08 13.32 4.03
N ARG A 626 -6.53 14.27 3.25
CA ARG A 626 -6.47 15.69 3.66
C ARG A 626 -7.86 16.29 3.80
N ASP A 627 -8.69 16.19 2.76
CA ASP A 627 -9.99 16.86 2.72
C ASP A 627 -11.11 16.02 3.35
N GLY A 628 -11.09 14.71 3.09
CA GLY A 628 -12.12 13.78 3.53
C GLY A 628 -11.94 13.21 4.93
N HIS A 629 -10.77 13.42 5.54
CA HIS A 629 -10.39 12.91 6.87
C HIS A 629 -10.73 11.41 7.06
N LEU A 630 -10.54 10.59 6.03
CA LEU A 630 -10.91 9.17 6.07
C LEU A 630 -10.10 8.40 7.13
N MET A 631 -8.82 8.77 7.30
CA MET A 631 -7.91 8.24 8.32
C MET A 631 -6.71 9.20 8.51
N PRO A 632 -5.88 9.02 9.56
CA PRO A 632 -4.63 9.75 9.70
C PRO A 632 -3.68 9.53 8.52
N LEU A 633 -2.86 10.54 8.19
CA LEU A 633 -1.95 10.50 7.03
C LEU A 633 -0.93 9.36 7.15
N GLU A 634 -0.45 9.06 8.34
CA GLU A 634 0.52 8.01 8.61
C GLU A 634 -0.06 6.61 8.30
N ALA A 635 -1.34 6.41 8.62
CA ALA A 635 -2.07 5.20 8.25
C ALA A 635 -2.27 5.11 6.74
N ALA A 636 -2.53 6.24 6.06
CA ALA A 636 -2.65 6.29 4.62
C ALA A 636 -1.32 6.00 3.90
N ILE A 637 -0.21 6.57 4.37
CA ILE A 637 1.13 6.28 3.82
C ILE A 637 1.46 4.81 3.98
N ARG A 638 1.14 4.18 5.13
CA ARG A 638 1.28 2.73 5.31
C ARG A 638 0.56 1.94 4.21
N LYS A 639 -0.66 2.35 3.82
CA LYS A 639 -1.48 1.67 2.80
C LYS A 639 -0.87 1.65 1.40
N ILE A 640 -0.01 2.61 1.10
CA ILE A 640 0.63 2.76 -0.21
C ILE A 640 2.13 2.50 -0.14
N THR A 641 2.66 1.98 0.98
CA THR A 641 4.10 1.70 1.17
C THR A 641 4.33 0.34 1.82
N SER A 642 4.36 0.25 3.15
CA SER A 642 4.72 -0.98 3.84
C SER A 642 3.64 -2.06 3.80
N LEU A 643 2.36 -1.71 3.67
CA LEU A 643 1.28 -2.69 3.50
C LEU A 643 1.46 -3.49 2.20
N PRO A 644 1.55 -2.87 1.00
CA PRO A 644 1.82 -3.60 -0.23
C PRO A 644 3.19 -4.30 -0.22
N ALA A 645 4.24 -3.68 0.35
CA ALA A 645 5.53 -4.35 0.47
C ALA A 645 5.48 -5.62 1.34
N GLN A 646 4.74 -5.58 2.45
CA GLN A 646 4.52 -6.75 3.32
C GLN A 646 3.75 -7.84 2.58
N ARG A 647 2.66 -7.43 1.91
CA ARG A 647 1.74 -8.31 1.20
C ARG A 647 2.44 -9.09 0.09
N GLU A 648 3.22 -8.39 -0.74
CA GLU A 648 3.96 -8.95 -1.89
C GLU A 648 5.36 -9.47 -1.52
N HIS A 649 5.70 -9.43 -0.22
CA HIS A 649 6.98 -9.90 0.31
C HIS A 649 8.20 -9.19 -0.30
N LEU A 650 8.09 -7.88 -0.54
CA LEU A 650 9.14 -7.03 -1.11
C LEU A 650 10.17 -6.66 -0.02
N GLU A 651 11.13 -7.56 0.20
CA GLU A 651 12.13 -7.40 1.26
C GLU A 651 12.97 -6.13 1.11
N GLY A 652 13.10 -5.39 2.21
CA GLY A 652 13.90 -4.16 2.25
C GLY A 652 13.28 -2.97 1.51
N ARG A 653 11.97 -2.98 1.23
CA ARG A 653 11.22 -1.85 0.65
C ARG A 653 10.01 -1.46 1.51
N GLY A 654 9.41 -0.31 1.19
CA GLY A 654 8.19 0.18 1.83
C GLY A 654 8.36 0.82 3.22
N LEU A 655 9.60 0.95 3.71
CA LEU A 655 9.91 1.64 4.97
C LEU A 655 11.15 2.53 4.81
N LEU A 656 11.16 3.69 5.49
CA LEU A 656 12.35 4.52 5.63
C LEU A 656 13.20 4.01 6.79
N LYS A 657 14.01 2.98 6.53
CA LYS A 657 14.84 2.30 7.54
C LYS A 657 16.27 2.11 7.03
N PRO A 658 17.31 2.32 7.86
CA PRO A 658 18.68 2.01 7.46
C PRO A 658 18.82 0.58 6.90
N GLY A 659 19.52 0.46 5.77
CA GLY A 659 19.69 -0.78 5.01
C GLY A 659 18.58 -1.09 4.00
N TYR A 660 17.43 -0.41 4.06
CA TYR A 660 16.37 -0.57 3.05
C TYR A 660 16.75 0.14 1.75
N TYR A 661 16.13 -0.26 0.63
CA TYR A 661 16.28 0.46 -0.63
C TYR A 661 15.76 1.89 -0.48
N ALA A 662 16.48 2.84 -1.07
CA ALA A 662 16.11 4.25 -1.09
C ALA A 662 15.06 4.54 -2.16
N ASP A 663 13.88 3.93 -2.00
CA ASP A 663 12.67 4.34 -2.69
C ASP A 663 11.97 5.38 -1.83
N ILE A 664 11.90 6.63 -2.28
CA ILE A 664 11.46 7.76 -1.44
C ILE A 664 10.58 8.70 -2.26
N THR A 665 9.47 9.14 -1.67
CA THR A 665 8.61 10.18 -2.22
C THR A 665 8.58 11.36 -1.27
N ILE A 666 8.81 12.56 -1.82
CA ILE A 666 8.74 13.83 -1.09
C ILE A 666 7.58 14.63 -1.66
N PHE A 667 6.66 15.05 -0.80
CA PHE A 667 5.45 15.73 -1.23
C PHE A 667 4.96 16.79 -0.24
N ASP A 668 4.21 17.75 -0.75
CA ASP A 668 3.53 18.78 0.03
C ASP A 668 2.17 18.23 0.53
N PRO A 669 2.02 17.99 1.84
CA PRO A 669 0.76 17.46 2.39
C PRO A 669 -0.40 18.47 2.29
N ALA A 670 -0.11 19.77 2.11
CA ALA A 670 -1.13 20.79 2.01
C ALA A 670 -1.72 20.89 0.60
N THR A 671 -0.93 20.64 -0.45
CA THR A 671 -1.36 20.85 -1.84
C THR A 671 -1.64 19.58 -2.63
N ILE A 672 -1.17 18.40 -2.17
CA ILE A 672 -1.32 17.15 -2.91
C ILE A 672 -2.77 16.87 -3.35
N ILE A 673 -2.99 16.72 -4.67
CA ILE A 673 -4.31 16.47 -5.26
C ILE A 673 -4.21 15.98 -6.72
N ASP A 674 -5.20 15.20 -7.15
CA ASP A 674 -5.41 14.86 -8.56
C ASP A 674 -6.08 16.00 -9.34
N HIS A 675 -5.62 16.25 -10.56
CA HIS A 675 -6.30 17.13 -11.52
C HIS A 675 -7.00 16.35 -12.63
N ALA A 676 -6.68 15.06 -12.78
CA ALA A 676 -7.27 14.18 -13.79
C ALA A 676 -8.77 13.97 -13.54
N THR A 677 -9.58 14.20 -14.57
CA THR A 677 -11.03 13.98 -14.53
C THR A 677 -11.47 13.07 -15.67
N TYR A 678 -12.69 12.51 -15.60
CA TYR A 678 -13.23 11.72 -16.72
C TYR A 678 -13.32 12.47 -18.05
N VAL A 679 -13.37 13.80 -18.02
CA VAL A 679 -13.45 14.66 -19.22
C VAL A 679 -12.05 15.06 -19.70
N LYS A 680 -11.11 15.25 -18.78
CA LYS A 680 -9.71 15.61 -19.04
C LYS A 680 -8.79 14.72 -18.18
N PRO A 681 -8.57 13.47 -18.60
CA PRO A 681 -7.90 12.47 -17.75
C PRO A 681 -6.37 12.57 -17.78
N ASP A 682 -5.80 13.28 -18.74
CA ASP A 682 -4.37 13.42 -18.99
C ASP A 682 -3.73 14.61 -18.25
N GLN A 683 -4.33 15.03 -17.13
CA GLN A 683 -3.82 16.11 -16.30
C GLN A 683 -2.90 15.54 -15.20
N LEU A 684 -1.66 16.02 -15.15
CA LEU A 684 -0.75 15.68 -14.06
C LEU A 684 -1.28 16.19 -12.73
N SER A 685 -1.04 15.40 -11.68
CA SER A 685 -1.35 15.75 -10.31
C SER A 685 -0.41 16.85 -9.77
N GLU A 686 -0.79 17.43 -8.63
CA GLU A 686 -0.01 18.43 -7.92
C GLU A 686 0.48 17.88 -6.56
N GLY A 687 1.56 18.47 -6.04
CA GLY A 687 2.05 18.24 -4.67
C GLY A 687 3.16 17.20 -4.53
N ILE A 688 3.47 16.41 -5.56
CA ILE A 688 4.68 15.57 -5.58
C ILE A 688 5.88 16.42 -6.02
N ASP A 689 6.85 16.60 -5.13
CA ASP A 689 8.06 17.38 -5.41
C ASP A 689 9.15 16.47 -5.99
N PHE A 690 9.37 15.31 -5.38
CA PHE A 690 10.41 14.37 -5.79
C PHE A 690 9.97 12.91 -5.71
N THR A 691 10.45 12.10 -6.65
CA THR A 691 10.35 10.64 -6.60
C THR A 691 11.73 10.04 -6.87
N ILE A 692 12.19 9.24 -5.92
CA ILE A 692 13.52 8.65 -5.89
C ILE A 692 13.35 7.14 -5.91
N VAL A 693 13.99 6.47 -6.86
CA VAL A 693 13.94 5.01 -7.01
C VAL A 693 15.35 4.48 -6.83
N ASN A 694 15.53 3.53 -5.91
CA ASN A 694 16.85 2.95 -5.63
C ASN A 694 17.96 4.00 -5.46
N GLY A 695 17.65 5.11 -4.76
CA GLY A 695 18.57 6.20 -4.46
C GLY A 695 18.83 7.20 -5.60
N GLN A 696 18.26 6.98 -6.78
CA GLN A 696 18.37 7.90 -7.92
C GLN A 696 17.11 8.74 -8.06
N LEU A 697 17.28 10.03 -8.36
CA LEU A 697 16.14 10.91 -8.60
C LEU A 697 15.54 10.65 -9.98
N GLU A 698 14.29 10.20 -10.02
CA GLU A 698 13.54 9.88 -11.25
C GLU A 698 12.60 11.02 -11.67
N TYR A 699 12.04 11.74 -10.70
CA TYR A 699 11.14 12.88 -10.92
C TYR A 699 11.48 14.05 -10.00
N ASP A 700 11.50 15.26 -10.56
CA ASP A 700 11.87 16.52 -9.92
C ASP A 700 10.93 17.64 -10.40
N HIS A 701 10.03 18.12 -9.53
CA HIS A 701 9.12 19.25 -9.76
C HIS A 701 8.48 19.28 -11.16
N GLY A 702 7.66 18.28 -11.49
CA GLY A 702 6.97 18.24 -12.80
C GLY A 702 7.78 17.63 -13.94
N LYS A 703 9.04 17.21 -13.70
CA LYS A 703 9.95 16.76 -14.76
C LYS A 703 10.57 15.41 -14.45
N LEU A 704 10.56 14.54 -15.45
CA LEU A 704 11.37 13.32 -15.43
C LEU A 704 12.85 13.66 -15.61
N THR A 705 13.71 12.97 -14.89
CA THR A 705 15.18 13.13 -15.00
C THR A 705 15.78 12.26 -16.11
N GLY A 706 15.07 11.18 -16.49
CA GLY A 706 15.55 10.17 -17.43
C GLY A 706 16.46 9.11 -16.80
N ALA A 707 16.51 9.03 -15.46
CA ALA A 707 17.10 7.89 -14.79
C ALA A 707 16.28 6.61 -15.08
N THR A 708 16.90 5.46 -14.82
CA THR A 708 16.29 4.13 -15.01
C THR A 708 16.79 3.21 -13.90
N ALA A 709 16.55 3.61 -12.65
CA ALA A 709 17.09 2.96 -11.46
C ALA A 709 16.21 1.81 -10.93
N GLY A 710 15.04 1.63 -11.52
CA GLY A 710 14.12 0.55 -11.20
C GLY A 710 14.69 -0.85 -11.43
N LYS A 711 14.18 -1.81 -10.66
CA LYS A 711 14.61 -3.21 -10.72
C LYS A 711 13.44 -4.16 -10.89
N VAL A 712 13.69 -5.28 -11.57
CA VAL A 712 12.76 -6.41 -11.51
C VAL A 712 12.72 -6.97 -10.10
N LEU A 713 11.53 -7.28 -9.62
CA LEU A 713 11.26 -7.83 -8.30
C LEU A 713 10.84 -9.28 -8.48
N ARG A 714 11.66 -10.18 -7.96
CA ARG A 714 11.47 -11.64 -8.11
C ARG A 714 10.87 -12.21 -6.82
N GLY A 715 9.82 -13.00 -6.97
CA GLY A 715 9.16 -13.70 -5.87
C GLY A 715 10.03 -14.79 -5.23
N ARG A 716 9.58 -15.29 -4.08
CA ARG A 716 10.32 -16.22 -3.21
C ARG A 716 10.68 -17.56 -3.84
N GLY A 717 10.00 -17.95 -4.92
CA GLY A 717 10.30 -19.16 -5.68
C GLY A 717 11.60 -19.09 -6.47
N TRP A 718 12.06 -17.87 -6.78
CA TRP A 718 13.28 -17.65 -7.53
C TRP A 718 14.52 -17.92 -6.69
N ARG A 719 15.51 -18.55 -7.31
CA ARG A 719 16.83 -18.78 -6.70
C ARG A 719 17.90 -18.16 -7.60
N PRO A 720 18.76 -17.28 -7.07
CA PRO A 720 19.84 -16.71 -7.87
C PRO A 720 20.73 -17.81 -8.42
N GLY A 721 21.04 -17.73 -9.72
CA GLY A 721 22.09 -18.55 -10.31
C GLY A 721 23.48 -18.15 -9.78
N PRO A 722 24.52 -18.95 -10.06
CA PRO A 722 25.90 -18.60 -9.71
C PRO A 722 26.36 -17.22 -10.22
N ASP A 723 25.80 -16.79 -11.35
CA ASP A 723 26.12 -15.51 -11.99
C ASP A 723 25.25 -14.33 -11.49
N ASP A 724 24.18 -14.61 -10.73
CA ASP A 724 23.22 -13.61 -10.23
C ASP A 724 23.48 -13.20 -8.78
N ALA A 725 24.34 -13.91 -8.07
CA ALA A 725 24.79 -13.56 -6.72
C ALA A 725 25.75 -12.35 -6.79
N ARG A 726 25.19 -11.13 -6.87
CA ARG A 726 25.97 -9.91 -6.65
C ARG A 726 26.06 -9.63 -5.13
N PRO A 727 27.23 -9.18 -4.64
CA PRO A 727 27.52 -9.01 -3.22
C PRO A 727 26.66 -7.94 -2.54
#